data_AF-A0A520QGP4-F1
#
_entry.id   AF-A0A520QGP4-F1
#
_cell.length_a   1.000
_cell.length_b   1.000
_cell.length_c   1.000
_cell.angle_alpha   90.00
_cell.angle_beta   90.00
_cell.angle_gamma   90.00
#
_symmetry.space_group_name_H-M   'P 1'
#
loop_
_entity.id
_entity.type
_entity.pdbx_description
1 polymer ?
#
loop_
_entity_poly.entity_id
_entity_poly.type
_entity_poly.pdbx_seq_one_letter_code
_entity_poly.pdbx_strand_id
1 'polypeptide(L)'
;MKRARITRTLSLALCCACFLAACNDVEGPPTGGTAYLLRVENVAGPVFPTALSPGVWLAHEDADPLFTEGERDRGEGLEALAEDGDPSALAASLDPALSGRFGDAPIRPGESIEVVVFRTPGASRLSFATMVVESNDVFLAPSGAGIDLAAIREETDVTDQLQLWNAGTEDDEAPGLGPHQAPRQSAPGAGSVEGVIRHFESSTRALPLSFDVAEIRVTEADGTYTLTVENVSADRRNFVTPISPIFWALHTEAHRVYTEGEPAPSGALAELVEIADARALVRAAMEAPGVSAAGVANQRVGTGDFGLARPGDAFEIVVTPDAEHPRLTIATMLTATNDAFLGFPGEGLRLLNEDGTPRSAAEVERDARRNLVIWDAGTELNEVPAGGFHQGPEGSLDDLDDDPDPTVRRYDDFTNDVAGPGANGLVEVTIRHTSGTTFEVSVANRSDRMRFQALLTPFVWIVHDETDGFFSANGLQSPGLVELGEDCLTNLLHQEVQMMESVISSGVASVPDMGTASAPIFPGESFTFEVTADAAHRYFNLASMPYPSNDMFVALEPPGVALLDEGGAPRSSAAIASDVQARLFAWDTGTEANQAGGGGRDNVPLQNNEGLTDVGASEGDGTVRAQPDPTFHYPAPSELVRVTLTPMN
;
A
#
# COMPACT_ATOMS: atom_id res chain seq x y z
N MET A 1 26.76 -39.62 38.57
CA MET A 1 27.27 -39.66 37.18
C MET A 1 27.32 -38.24 36.65
N LYS A 2 28.53 -37.73 36.40
CA LYS A 2 28.78 -36.38 35.84
C LYS A 2 28.52 -36.42 34.34
N ARG A 3 27.73 -35.47 33.80
CA ARG A 3 27.71 -35.17 32.34
C ARG A 3 28.40 -33.83 32.14
N ALA A 4 29.47 -33.85 31.34
CA ALA A 4 30.29 -32.70 31.00
C ALA A 4 29.60 -31.85 29.92
N ARG A 5 29.60 -30.52 30.09
CA ARG A 5 29.36 -29.55 29.02
C ARG A 5 30.62 -29.46 28.17
N ILE A 6 30.50 -29.71 26.86
CA ILE A 6 31.55 -29.42 25.88
C ILE A 6 31.21 -28.06 25.28
N THR A 7 31.95 -27.04 25.69
CA THR A 7 31.96 -25.72 25.04
C THR A 7 32.81 -25.86 23.78
N ARG A 8 32.22 -25.77 22.58
CA ARG A 8 32.96 -25.64 21.33
C ARG A 8 33.18 -24.16 21.06
N THR A 9 34.34 -23.65 21.49
CA THR A 9 34.90 -22.40 20.98
C THR A 9 35.46 -22.71 19.60
N LEU A 10 34.68 -22.48 18.53
CA LEU A 10 35.20 -22.53 17.17
C LEU A 10 35.78 -21.14 16.86
N SER A 11 37.10 -21.05 16.78
CA SER A 11 37.84 -19.83 16.47
C SER A 11 37.46 -19.26 15.10
N LEU A 12 36.97 -18.02 15.09
CA LEU A 12 36.73 -17.15 13.93
C LEU A 12 37.97 -17.02 13.00
N ALA A 13 39.17 -17.24 13.55
CA ALA A 13 40.44 -17.16 12.84
C ALA A 13 40.66 -18.25 11.77
N LEU A 14 39.94 -19.38 11.80
CA LEU A 14 40.13 -20.46 10.83
C LEU A 14 39.28 -20.29 9.55
N CYS A 15 38.23 -19.47 9.60
CA CYS A 15 37.39 -19.16 8.43
C CYS A 15 38.09 -18.16 7.49
N CYS A 16 38.81 -17.18 8.05
CA CYS A 16 39.59 -16.20 7.29
C CYS A 16 40.69 -16.84 6.43
N ALA A 17 41.32 -17.92 6.90
CA ALA A 17 42.39 -18.61 6.16
C ALA A 17 41.88 -19.55 5.05
N CYS A 18 40.63 -20.02 5.10
CA CYS A 18 40.08 -20.88 4.04
C CYS A 18 39.50 -20.06 2.87
N PHE A 19 39.08 -18.80 3.09
CA PHE A 19 38.55 -17.94 2.03
C PHE A 19 39.64 -17.39 1.10
N LEU A 20 40.83 -17.07 1.62
CA LEU A 20 41.98 -16.67 0.79
C LEU A 20 42.48 -17.77 -0.16
N ALA A 21 42.14 -19.04 0.08
CA ALA A 21 42.54 -20.15 -0.79
C ALA A 21 41.55 -20.46 -1.92
N ALA A 22 40.31 -19.95 -1.84
CA ALA A 22 39.29 -20.12 -2.87
C ALA A 22 39.19 -18.91 -3.85
N CYS A 23 39.69 -17.74 -3.45
CA CYS A 23 39.92 -16.58 -4.32
C CYS A 23 41.37 -16.53 -4.81
N ASN A 24 41.78 -17.42 -5.70
CA ASN A 24 43.08 -17.28 -6.37
C ASN A 24 43.05 -16.40 -7.64
N ASP A 25 41.88 -15.86 -8.00
CA ASP A 25 41.70 -15.00 -9.18
C ASP A 25 41.16 -13.59 -8.87
N VAL A 26 41.12 -13.17 -7.60
CA VAL A 26 40.83 -11.76 -7.24
C VAL A 26 42.15 -11.04 -7.08
N GLU A 27 42.53 -10.22 -8.06
CA GLU A 27 43.67 -9.30 -7.92
C GLU A 27 43.44 -8.44 -6.66
N GLY A 28 44.41 -8.44 -5.74
CA GLY A 28 44.34 -7.59 -4.55
C GLY A 28 44.24 -6.11 -4.92
N PRO A 29 43.74 -5.25 -4.01
CA PRO A 29 43.48 -3.86 -4.33
C PRO A 29 44.74 -3.17 -4.86
N PRO A 30 44.61 -2.26 -5.86
CA PRO A 30 45.73 -1.40 -6.26
C PRO A 30 46.26 -0.69 -5.01
N THR A 31 47.58 -0.71 -4.87
CA THR A 31 48.34 -0.35 -3.66
C THR A 31 47.73 0.82 -2.87
N GLY A 32 47.17 0.53 -1.67
CA GLY A 32 46.73 1.52 -0.69
C GLY A 32 45.24 1.55 -0.32
N GLY A 33 44.40 0.67 -0.89
CA GLY A 33 42.96 0.59 -0.58
C GLY A 33 42.60 -0.32 0.60
N THR A 34 41.43 -0.08 1.22
CA THR A 34 40.79 -0.97 2.22
C THR A 34 39.67 -1.73 1.53
N ALA A 35 39.50 -3.03 1.80
CA ALA A 35 38.37 -3.79 1.27
C ALA A 35 37.26 -3.90 2.31
N TYR A 36 36.02 -3.99 1.85
CA TYR A 36 34.83 -4.19 2.68
C TYR A 36 34.05 -5.37 2.12
N LEU A 37 33.54 -6.23 2.99
CA LEU A 37 32.57 -7.24 2.62
C LEU A 37 31.18 -6.60 2.71
N LEU A 38 30.50 -6.48 1.57
CA LEU A 38 29.09 -6.09 1.48
C LEU A 38 28.26 -7.36 1.51
N ARG A 39 27.44 -7.50 2.55
CA ARG A 39 26.44 -8.57 2.68
C ARG A 39 25.06 -7.99 2.45
N VAL A 40 24.31 -8.55 1.51
CA VAL A 40 22.90 -8.21 1.23
C VAL A 40 22.07 -9.45 1.52
N GLU A 41 21.23 -9.36 2.55
CA GLU A 41 20.33 -10.44 2.98
C GLU A 41 18.89 -10.03 2.70
N ASN A 42 18.16 -10.85 1.94
CA ASN A 42 16.73 -10.63 1.74
C ASN A 42 15.98 -11.15 2.98
N VAL A 43 15.39 -10.24 3.74
CA VAL A 43 14.62 -10.54 4.95
C VAL A 43 13.11 -10.41 4.74
N ALA A 44 12.66 -10.26 3.49
CA ALA A 44 11.26 -10.09 3.11
C ALA A 44 10.35 -11.12 3.78
N GLY A 45 9.37 -10.60 4.53
CA GLY A 45 8.44 -11.39 5.31
C GLY A 45 7.26 -11.95 4.49
N PRO A 46 6.36 -12.73 5.12
CA PRO A 46 5.18 -13.29 4.47
C PRO A 46 4.10 -12.25 4.10
N VAL A 47 4.26 -11.00 4.55
CA VAL A 47 3.40 -9.86 4.21
C VAL A 47 3.72 -9.32 2.82
N PHE A 48 4.99 -9.36 2.41
CA PHE A 48 5.39 -9.02 1.04
C PHE A 48 6.56 -9.90 0.61
N PRO A 49 6.28 -11.16 0.23
CA PRO A 49 7.32 -12.10 -0.18
C PRO A 49 7.85 -11.72 -1.57
N THR A 50 8.89 -10.92 -1.61
CA THR A 50 9.57 -10.50 -2.85
C THR A 50 11.00 -11.04 -2.92
N ALA A 51 11.49 -11.31 -4.12
CA ALA A 51 12.92 -11.48 -4.35
C ALA A 51 13.60 -10.10 -4.51
N LEU A 52 14.91 -10.06 -4.32
CA LEU A 52 15.76 -8.93 -4.74
C LEU A 52 16.52 -9.36 -5.99
N SER A 53 16.60 -8.51 -7.02
CA SER A 53 17.35 -8.85 -8.23
C SER A 53 18.86 -8.90 -7.97
N PRO A 54 19.66 -9.48 -8.90
CA PRO A 54 21.05 -9.07 -9.05
C PRO A 54 21.19 -7.55 -9.08
N GLY A 55 22.29 -7.01 -8.56
CA GLY A 55 22.49 -5.57 -8.45
C GLY A 55 23.86 -5.09 -8.89
N VAL A 56 24.06 -3.78 -8.77
CA VAL A 56 25.32 -3.07 -9.04
C VAL A 56 25.82 -2.43 -7.76
N TRP A 57 27.13 -2.42 -7.53
CA TRP A 57 27.80 -1.60 -6.52
C TRP A 57 28.84 -0.69 -7.18
N LEU A 58 29.09 0.47 -6.57
CA LEU A 58 30.04 1.47 -7.02
C LEU A 58 30.72 2.15 -5.82
N ALA A 59 32.04 2.19 -5.81
CA ALA A 59 32.83 3.05 -4.94
C ALA A 59 33.09 4.40 -5.64
N HIS A 60 32.83 5.53 -4.98
CA HIS A 60 32.89 6.86 -5.59
C HIS A 60 33.22 7.99 -4.60
N GLU A 61 33.41 9.21 -5.12
CA GLU A 61 33.35 10.48 -4.35
C GLU A 61 32.36 11.48 -4.99
N ASP A 62 31.83 11.15 -6.17
CA ASP A 62 30.89 12.00 -6.90
C ASP A 62 29.54 12.03 -6.18
N ALA A 63 28.82 13.14 -6.32
CA ALA A 63 27.42 13.19 -5.93
C ALA A 63 26.58 12.44 -6.96
N ASP A 64 25.63 11.63 -6.48
CA ASP A 64 24.55 11.05 -7.27
C ASP A 64 25.05 10.19 -8.44
N PRO A 65 25.99 9.25 -8.24
CA PRO A 65 26.68 8.61 -9.36
C PRO A 65 25.80 7.61 -10.13
N LEU A 66 24.82 6.99 -9.49
CA LEU A 66 23.90 6.03 -10.13
C LEU A 66 22.63 6.72 -10.66
N PHE A 67 22.10 7.68 -9.92
CA PHE A 67 20.88 8.41 -10.23
C PHE A 67 20.86 9.74 -9.48
N THR A 68 20.05 10.70 -9.94
CA THR A 68 19.81 11.99 -9.28
C THR A 68 18.32 12.13 -8.99
N GLU A 69 17.98 12.37 -7.72
CA GLU A 69 16.60 12.62 -7.31
C GLU A 69 16.01 13.85 -8.02
N GLY A 70 14.77 13.73 -8.48
CA GLY A 70 14.06 14.76 -9.22
C GLY A 70 14.45 14.89 -10.70
N GLU A 71 15.39 14.06 -11.18
CA GLU A 71 15.76 13.98 -12.60
C GLU A 71 15.28 12.68 -13.24
N ARG A 72 15.14 12.68 -14.56
CA ARG A 72 14.79 11.48 -15.33
C ARG A 72 15.93 10.46 -15.29
N ASP A 73 15.60 9.18 -15.47
CA ASP A 73 16.63 8.18 -15.75
C ASP A 73 17.55 8.65 -16.90
N ARG A 74 18.84 8.39 -16.73
CA ARG A 74 19.89 8.83 -17.64
C ARG A 74 19.92 8.00 -18.93
N GLY A 75 19.17 6.89 -18.98
CA GLY A 75 19.24 5.90 -20.05
C GLY A 75 20.54 5.10 -20.01
N GLU A 76 21.20 5.06 -18.85
CA GLU A 76 22.47 4.35 -18.64
C GLU A 76 22.27 2.95 -18.04
N GLY A 77 21.01 2.51 -17.90
CA GLY A 77 20.64 1.15 -17.51
C GLY A 77 19.99 1.00 -16.13
N LEU A 78 19.64 2.11 -15.46
CA LEU A 78 18.87 2.02 -14.21
C LEU A 78 17.46 1.48 -14.46
N GLU A 79 16.80 1.90 -15.53
CA GLU A 79 15.50 1.36 -15.99
C GLU A 79 15.54 -0.17 -16.07
N ALA A 80 16.46 -0.74 -16.86
CA ALA A 80 16.62 -2.19 -16.99
C ALA A 80 16.93 -2.90 -15.66
N LEU A 81 17.62 -2.23 -14.73
CA LEU A 81 17.81 -2.77 -13.39
C LEU A 81 16.50 -2.75 -12.61
N ALA A 82 15.82 -1.61 -12.57
CA ALA A 82 14.65 -1.35 -11.74
C ALA A 82 13.38 -2.09 -12.21
N GLU A 83 13.25 -2.35 -13.51
CA GLU A 83 12.07 -2.98 -14.11
C GLU A 83 12.25 -4.47 -14.39
N ASP A 84 13.44 -4.88 -14.83
CA ASP A 84 13.71 -6.26 -15.25
C ASP A 84 14.63 -7.02 -14.28
N GLY A 85 15.23 -6.31 -13.32
CA GLY A 85 16.27 -6.87 -12.46
C GLY A 85 17.57 -7.15 -13.19
N ASP A 86 17.83 -6.54 -14.36
CA ASP A 86 19.05 -6.71 -15.13
C ASP A 86 20.08 -5.57 -14.90
N PRO A 87 21.09 -5.78 -14.04
CA PRO A 87 22.14 -4.79 -13.79
C PRO A 87 23.15 -4.64 -14.93
N SER A 88 23.04 -5.39 -16.04
CA SER A 88 24.11 -5.49 -17.04
C SER A 88 24.43 -4.16 -17.71
N ALA A 89 23.41 -3.39 -18.12
CA ALA A 89 23.60 -2.11 -18.78
C ALA A 89 24.20 -1.07 -17.83
N LEU A 90 23.66 -0.97 -16.61
CA LEU A 90 24.16 -0.07 -15.58
C LEU A 90 25.60 -0.40 -15.17
N ALA A 91 25.93 -1.68 -14.98
CA ALA A 91 27.31 -2.06 -14.67
C ALA A 91 28.29 -1.72 -15.81
N ALA A 92 27.84 -1.73 -17.06
CA ALA A 92 28.67 -1.43 -18.22
C ALA A 92 28.89 0.09 -18.43
N SER A 93 28.04 0.95 -17.87
CA SER A 93 28.21 2.40 -17.94
C SER A 93 29.23 2.94 -16.92
N LEU A 94 29.54 2.16 -15.88
CA LEU A 94 30.43 2.55 -14.78
C LEU A 94 31.90 2.17 -15.01
N ASP A 95 32.80 2.82 -14.26
CA ASP A 95 34.22 2.45 -14.26
C ASP A 95 34.40 1.05 -13.64
N PRO A 96 34.86 0.02 -14.39
CA PRO A 96 35.02 -1.33 -13.88
C PRO A 96 36.12 -1.46 -12.81
N ALA A 97 36.97 -0.44 -12.63
CA ALA A 97 37.94 -0.40 -11.54
C ALA A 97 37.31 -0.04 -10.18
N LEU A 98 36.13 0.56 -10.19
CA LEU A 98 35.44 1.08 -9.02
C LEU A 98 34.07 0.46 -8.78
N SER A 99 33.59 -0.38 -9.70
CA SER A 99 32.23 -0.95 -9.67
C SER A 99 32.22 -2.44 -9.95
N GLY A 100 31.09 -3.06 -9.67
CA GLY A 100 30.86 -4.46 -10.02
C GLY A 100 29.38 -4.85 -9.86
N ARG A 101 29.07 -6.07 -10.28
CA ARG A 101 27.76 -6.69 -10.05
C ARG A 101 27.80 -7.56 -8.80
N PHE A 102 26.65 -7.76 -8.19
CA PHE A 102 26.45 -8.78 -7.15
C PHE A 102 25.20 -9.60 -7.44
N GLY A 103 25.23 -10.88 -7.05
CA GLY A 103 24.18 -11.84 -7.35
C GLY A 103 24.20 -12.29 -8.82
N ASP A 104 24.17 -13.61 -9.04
CA ASP A 104 24.02 -14.18 -10.39
C ASP A 104 22.56 -14.60 -10.68
N ALA A 105 21.71 -14.54 -9.66
CA ALA A 105 20.29 -14.87 -9.69
C ALA A 105 19.56 -14.04 -8.62
N PRO A 106 18.22 -13.91 -8.71
CA PRO A 106 17.43 -13.24 -7.68
C PRO A 106 17.66 -13.86 -6.29
N ILE A 107 17.88 -13.01 -5.30
CA ILE A 107 18.04 -13.34 -3.88
C ILE A 107 16.63 -13.55 -3.30
N ARG A 108 16.26 -14.79 -3.00
CA ARG A 108 14.93 -15.10 -2.45
C ARG A 108 14.82 -14.73 -0.96
N PRO A 109 13.60 -14.60 -0.40
CA PRO A 109 13.41 -14.44 1.03
C PRO A 109 14.21 -15.47 1.85
N GLY A 110 15.01 -14.98 2.80
CA GLY A 110 15.91 -15.76 3.65
C GLY A 110 17.27 -16.12 3.03
N GLU A 111 17.51 -15.77 1.76
CA GLU A 111 18.82 -15.91 1.11
C GLU A 111 19.66 -14.65 1.30
N SER A 112 20.97 -14.80 1.09
CA SER A 112 21.92 -13.69 1.18
C SER A 112 23.06 -13.86 0.19
N ILE A 113 23.58 -12.74 -0.29
CA ILE A 113 24.79 -12.68 -1.12
C ILE A 113 25.86 -11.85 -0.40
N GLU A 114 27.13 -12.16 -0.69
CA GLU A 114 28.29 -11.42 -0.20
C GLU A 114 29.20 -11.05 -1.37
N VAL A 115 29.64 -9.80 -1.42
CA VAL A 115 30.57 -9.29 -2.43
C VAL A 115 31.67 -8.45 -1.77
N VAL A 116 32.89 -8.56 -2.29
CA VAL A 116 34.01 -7.73 -1.83
C VAL A 116 34.02 -6.43 -2.62
N VAL A 117 33.97 -5.32 -1.88
CA VAL A 117 34.03 -3.96 -2.41
C VAL A 117 35.38 -3.35 -2.05
N PHE A 118 36.06 -2.77 -3.03
CA PHE A 118 37.37 -2.16 -2.82
C PHE A 118 37.23 -0.64 -2.69
N ARG A 119 37.67 -0.09 -1.55
CA ARG A 119 37.87 1.34 -1.38
C ARG A 119 39.22 1.72 -1.96
N THR A 120 39.23 2.45 -3.07
CA THR A 120 40.45 3.01 -3.65
C THR A 120 40.70 4.44 -3.12
N PRO A 121 41.94 4.95 -3.18
CA PRO A 121 42.21 6.34 -2.83
C PRO A 121 41.41 7.31 -3.72
N GLY A 122 40.50 8.08 -3.12
CA GLY A 122 39.58 8.95 -3.87
C GLY A 122 38.24 8.29 -4.25
N ALA A 123 37.84 7.23 -3.54
CA ALA A 123 36.51 6.62 -3.59
C ALA A 123 36.05 6.27 -2.15
N SER A 124 35.66 7.26 -1.36
CA SER A 124 35.30 7.10 0.06
C SER A 124 33.85 6.70 0.30
N ARG A 125 33.01 6.73 -0.72
CA ARG A 125 31.58 6.39 -0.65
C ARG A 125 31.27 5.09 -1.35
N LEU A 126 30.23 4.41 -0.89
CA LEU A 126 29.65 3.24 -1.54
C LEU A 126 28.19 3.51 -1.89
N SER A 127 27.86 3.35 -3.16
CA SER A 127 26.47 3.26 -3.64
C SER A 127 26.22 1.86 -4.19
N PHE A 128 24.99 1.39 -4.11
CA PHE A 128 24.56 0.16 -4.76
C PHE A 128 23.06 0.23 -5.06
N ALA A 129 22.60 -0.58 -6.01
CA ALA A 129 21.19 -0.68 -6.39
C ALA A 129 20.80 -2.13 -6.69
N THR A 130 19.58 -2.52 -6.31
CA THR A 130 18.93 -3.82 -6.61
C THR A 130 17.42 -3.63 -6.68
N MET A 131 16.75 -4.29 -7.63
CA MET A 131 15.30 -4.19 -7.80
C MET A 131 14.55 -4.96 -6.73
N VAL A 132 13.40 -4.42 -6.33
CA VAL A 132 12.34 -5.13 -5.62
C VAL A 132 11.48 -5.86 -6.65
N VAL A 133 11.63 -7.17 -6.80
CA VAL A 133 11.13 -7.92 -7.98
C VAL A 133 9.60 -7.90 -8.13
N GLU A 134 8.86 -7.91 -7.02
CA GLU A 134 7.39 -7.78 -7.03
C GLU A 134 6.95 -6.31 -7.07
N SER A 135 7.68 -5.48 -7.83
CA SER A 135 7.35 -4.09 -8.21
C SER A 135 7.56 -3.93 -9.72
N ASN A 136 7.15 -2.81 -10.29
CA ASN A 136 7.37 -2.51 -11.71
C ASN A 136 8.60 -1.65 -11.97
N ASP A 137 8.95 -0.67 -11.11
CA ASP A 137 10.16 0.15 -11.31
C ASP A 137 10.89 0.55 -10.01
N VAL A 138 10.66 -0.21 -8.93
CA VAL A 138 11.15 0.13 -7.59
C VAL A 138 12.47 -0.59 -7.29
N PHE A 139 13.45 0.17 -6.79
CA PHE A 139 14.75 -0.34 -6.41
C PHE A 139 15.21 0.14 -5.03
N LEU A 140 16.04 -0.66 -4.38
CA LEU A 140 16.70 -0.35 -3.12
C LEU A 140 18.08 0.26 -3.36
N ALA A 141 18.34 1.44 -2.80
CA ALA A 141 19.64 2.08 -2.83
C ALA A 141 19.83 3.05 -1.65
N PRO A 142 21.08 3.35 -1.24
CA PRO A 142 21.35 4.54 -0.43
C PRO A 142 20.96 5.82 -1.18
N SER A 143 20.86 6.95 -0.48
CA SER A 143 20.81 8.26 -1.14
C SER A 143 21.97 8.46 -2.11
N GLY A 144 21.82 9.35 -3.09
CA GLY A 144 22.86 9.60 -4.10
C GLY A 144 24.21 10.05 -3.53
N ALA A 145 24.28 10.49 -2.27
CA ALA A 145 25.53 10.75 -1.55
C ALA A 145 26.35 9.47 -1.22
N GLY A 146 25.71 8.31 -1.16
CA GLY A 146 26.32 7.03 -0.80
C GLY A 146 26.73 6.89 0.67
N ILE A 147 27.03 5.66 1.07
CA ILE A 147 27.45 5.29 2.43
C ILE A 147 28.91 5.70 2.65
N ASP A 148 29.21 6.37 3.77
CA ASP A 148 30.59 6.72 4.15
C ASP A 148 31.39 5.50 4.61
N LEU A 149 32.28 4.99 3.76
CA LEU A 149 33.12 3.83 4.11
C LEU A 149 34.11 4.15 5.23
N ALA A 150 34.52 5.41 5.43
CA ALA A 150 35.44 5.77 6.50
C ALA A 150 34.80 5.72 7.90
N ALA A 151 33.47 5.77 7.97
CA ALA A 151 32.70 5.59 9.20
C ALA A 151 32.65 4.11 9.63
N ILE A 152 32.76 3.17 8.69
CA ILE A 152 32.70 1.73 8.93
C ILE A 152 34.05 1.22 9.44
N ARG A 153 34.15 0.97 10.75
CA ARG A 153 35.39 0.51 11.43
C ARG A 153 35.33 -0.93 11.93
N GLU A 154 34.14 -1.48 11.98
CA GLU A 154 33.82 -2.86 12.35
C GLU A 154 32.58 -3.29 11.55
N GLU A 155 32.15 -4.55 11.70
CA GLU A 155 30.89 -5.02 11.11
C GLU A 155 29.74 -4.10 11.53
N THR A 156 29.09 -3.48 10.56
CA THR A 156 28.08 -2.44 10.78
C THR A 156 26.87 -2.75 9.92
N ASP A 157 25.69 -2.84 10.54
CA ASP A 157 24.41 -2.82 9.84
C ASP A 157 24.15 -1.41 9.33
N VAL A 158 23.93 -1.27 8.02
CA VAL A 158 23.72 0.01 7.32
C VAL A 158 22.35 0.06 6.64
N THR A 159 21.44 -0.83 7.03
CA THR A 159 20.10 -0.92 6.46
C THR A 159 19.30 0.38 6.62
N ASP A 160 19.54 1.11 7.71
CA ASP A 160 18.92 2.41 8.01
C ASP A 160 19.37 3.55 7.07
N GLN A 161 20.41 3.32 6.27
CA GLN A 161 20.88 4.26 5.24
C GLN A 161 20.29 3.96 3.86
N LEU A 162 19.42 2.96 3.74
CA LEU A 162 18.78 2.57 2.50
C LEU A 162 17.39 3.17 2.38
N GLN A 163 16.97 3.31 1.13
CA GLN A 163 15.72 3.89 0.71
C GLN A 163 15.15 3.07 -0.45
N LEU A 164 13.83 3.11 -0.59
CA LEU A 164 13.18 2.68 -1.82
C LEU A 164 13.14 3.87 -2.77
N TRP A 165 13.39 3.60 -4.04
CA TRP A 165 13.40 4.58 -5.10
C TRP A 165 12.54 4.06 -6.25
N ASN A 166 11.73 4.93 -6.83
CA ASN A 166 11.04 4.67 -8.08
C ASN A 166 11.88 5.32 -9.17
N ALA A 167 12.09 4.58 -10.26
CA ALA A 167 12.94 5.04 -11.36
C ALA A 167 12.25 6.12 -12.21
N GLY A 168 10.92 6.22 -12.11
CA GLY A 168 10.07 7.16 -12.82
C GLY A 168 9.91 6.76 -14.28
N THR A 169 10.18 5.49 -14.58
CA THR A 169 10.22 4.94 -15.94
C THR A 169 8.93 4.23 -16.30
N GLU A 170 8.15 3.77 -15.32
CA GLU A 170 6.80 3.23 -15.49
C GLU A 170 5.81 3.79 -14.45
N ASP A 171 4.51 3.82 -14.78
CA ASP A 171 3.43 4.19 -13.85
C ASP A 171 3.35 3.16 -12.71
N ASP A 172 3.31 3.63 -11.47
CA ASP A 172 3.33 2.78 -10.27
C ASP A 172 2.25 1.69 -10.29
N GLU A 173 2.66 0.43 -10.10
CA GLU A 173 1.74 -0.70 -9.98
C GLU A 173 1.72 -1.28 -8.56
N ALA A 174 0.56 -1.79 -8.18
CA ALA A 174 0.34 -2.52 -6.94
C ALA A 174 1.36 -3.67 -6.76
N PRO A 175 2.15 -3.69 -5.67
CA PRO A 175 3.19 -4.69 -5.47
C PRO A 175 2.66 -6.11 -5.68
N GLY A 176 3.38 -6.98 -6.37
CA GLY A 176 2.95 -8.37 -6.61
C GLY A 176 1.72 -8.58 -7.49
N LEU A 177 1.04 -7.51 -7.90
CA LEU A 177 -0.24 -7.56 -8.60
C LEU A 177 -0.23 -6.88 -9.96
N GLY A 178 0.80 -6.09 -10.31
CA GLY A 178 0.86 -5.34 -11.56
C GLY A 178 1.20 -6.17 -12.82
N PRO A 179 0.60 -5.88 -14.00
CA PRO A 179 0.90 -6.59 -15.25
C PRO A 179 2.29 -6.26 -15.81
N HIS A 180 2.87 -5.11 -15.48
CA HIS A 180 4.16 -4.67 -15.98
C HIS A 180 5.34 -5.03 -15.05
N GLN A 181 5.06 -5.63 -13.89
CA GLN A 181 6.11 -6.16 -13.00
C GLN A 181 6.88 -7.33 -13.62
N ALA A 182 8.19 -7.43 -13.34
CA ALA A 182 9.10 -8.42 -13.94
C ALA A 182 8.57 -9.87 -14.04
N PRO A 183 7.92 -10.43 -13.00
CA PRO A 183 7.40 -11.79 -13.08
C PRO A 183 6.20 -11.95 -14.04
N ARG A 184 5.45 -10.88 -14.32
CA ARG A 184 4.15 -10.89 -15.00
C ARG A 184 4.13 -10.15 -16.34
N GLN A 185 5.13 -9.33 -16.63
CA GLN A 185 5.21 -8.57 -17.87
C GLN A 185 5.35 -9.43 -19.12
N SER A 186 4.72 -8.95 -20.20
CA SER A 186 4.74 -9.60 -21.51
C SER A 186 6.06 -9.39 -22.27
N ALA A 187 6.75 -8.28 -21.99
CA ALA A 187 8.08 -7.92 -22.49
C ALA A 187 8.64 -6.79 -21.62
N PRO A 188 9.98 -6.61 -21.55
CA PRO A 188 10.63 -5.47 -20.89
C PRO A 188 10.08 -4.10 -21.32
N GLY A 189 9.90 -3.18 -20.37
CA GLY A 189 9.44 -1.80 -20.59
C GLY A 189 8.03 -1.72 -21.19
N ALA A 190 7.10 -2.54 -20.69
CA ALA A 190 5.74 -2.65 -21.23
C ALA A 190 4.75 -1.63 -20.64
N GLY A 191 5.11 -0.94 -19.56
CA GLY A 191 4.30 0.08 -18.89
C GLY A 191 4.34 1.46 -19.55
N SER A 192 3.44 2.35 -19.12
CA SER A 192 3.43 3.78 -19.49
C SER A 192 4.40 4.58 -18.63
N VAL A 193 5.05 5.61 -19.20
CA VAL A 193 6.12 6.36 -18.51
C VAL A 193 5.58 7.44 -17.56
N GLU A 194 6.02 7.40 -16.29
CA GLU A 194 5.51 8.25 -15.20
C GLU A 194 6.26 9.60 -15.06
N GLY A 195 7.60 9.63 -15.06
CA GLY A 195 8.30 10.88 -14.74
C GLY A 195 9.81 10.84 -14.45
N VAL A 196 10.16 11.09 -13.19
CA VAL A 196 11.53 11.33 -12.67
C VAL A 196 11.79 10.44 -11.47
N ILE A 197 13.07 10.18 -11.19
CA ILE A 197 13.50 9.39 -10.05
C ILE A 197 13.13 10.11 -8.76
N ARG A 198 12.48 9.40 -7.84
CA ARG A 198 12.02 9.96 -6.56
C ARG A 198 12.11 8.94 -5.44
N HIS A 199 12.18 9.43 -4.21
CA HIS A 199 12.02 8.57 -3.05
C HIS A 199 10.65 7.88 -3.14
N PHE A 200 10.65 6.56 -2.96
CA PHE A 200 9.45 5.77 -3.15
C PHE A 200 8.76 5.55 -1.83
N GLU A 201 7.85 6.48 -1.55
CA GLU A 201 6.89 6.44 -0.45
C GLU A 201 5.46 6.31 -0.99
N SER A 202 5.30 6.07 -2.30
CA SER A 202 4.00 5.99 -2.95
C SER A 202 3.16 4.86 -2.35
N SER A 203 1.90 5.18 -2.07
CA SER A 203 0.87 4.18 -1.87
C SER A 203 0.26 3.77 -3.21
N THR A 204 -0.12 2.51 -3.36
CA THR A 204 -0.82 2.06 -4.57
C THR A 204 -2.33 2.09 -4.36
N ARG A 205 -3.08 2.51 -5.38
CA ARG A 205 -4.55 2.59 -5.42
C ARG A 205 -5.25 1.22 -5.53
N ALA A 206 -4.51 0.13 -5.34
CA ALA A 206 -5.05 -1.23 -5.30
C ALA A 206 -5.58 -1.62 -3.92
N LEU A 207 -6.34 -2.71 -3.88
CA LEU A 207 -6.63 -3.46 -2.65
C LEU A 207 -5.37 -4.19 -2.15
N PRO A 208 -5.34 -4.67 -0.89
CA PRO A 208 -4.14 -5.37 -0.42
C PRO A 208 -3.91 -6.63 -1.22
N LEU A 209 -2.70 -7.16 -1.07
CA LEU A 209 -2.26 -8.31 -1.84
C LEU A 209 -3.26 -9.44 -1.72
N SER A 210 -3.51 -10.14 -2.82
CA SER A 210 -4.51 -11.21 -2.87
C SER A 210 -4.30 -12.28 -1.78
N PHE A 211 -3.05 -12.52 -1.40
CA PHE A 211 -2.65 -13.43 -0.31
C PHE A 211 -2.75 -12.84 1.10
N ASP A 212 -2.99 -11.52 1.23
CA ASP A 212 -3.43 -10.91 2.48
C ASP A 212 -4.94 -11.06 2.69
N VAL A 213 -5.70 -11.33 1.62
CA VAL A 213 -7.14 -11.60 1.70
C VAL A 213 -7.43 -13.10 1.82
N ALA A 214 -6.77 -13.93 1.00
CA ALA A 214 -7.01 -15.37 0.99
C ALA A 214 -5.72 -16.20 0.90
N GLU A 215 -5.58 -17.17 1.80
CA GLU A 215 -4.53 -18.18 1.75
C GLU A 215 -5.05 -19.45 1.06
N ILE A 216 -4.35 -19.90 0.01
CA ILE A 216 -4.64 -21.16 -0.67
C ILE A 216 -3.65 -22.23 -0.23
N ARG A 217 -4.16 -23.35 0.28
CA ARG A 217 -3.39 -24.57 0.58
C ARG A 217 -3.83 -25.70 -0.34
N VAL A 218 -2.88 -26.47 -0.86
CA VAL A 218 -3.16 -27.52 -1.84
C VAL A 218 -2.73 -28.88 -1.31
N THR A 219 -3.61 -29.86 -1.45
CA THR A 219 -3.25 -31.28 -1.32
C THR A 219 -3.62 -32.02 -2.60
N GLU A 220 -2.86 -33.07 -2.91
CA GLU A 220 -3.08 -33.92 -4.08
C GLU A 220 -3.06 -35.38 -3.64
N ALA A 221 -4.04 -36.15 -4.11
CA ALA A 221 -4.10 -37.59 -3.94
C ALA A 221 -4.76 -38.25 -5.16
N ASP A 222 -4.08 -39.23 -5.75
CA ASP A 222 -4.56 -40.03 -6.87
C ASP A 222 -5.09 -39.19 -8.06
N GLY A 223 -4.44 -38.06 -8.35
CA GLY A 223 -4.81 -37.11 -9.41
C GLY A 223 -5.97 -36.18 -9.05
N THR A 224 -6.45 -36.20 -7.80
CA THR A 224 -7.47 -35.28 -7.29
C THR A 224 -6.82 -34.22 -6.41
N TYR A 225 -7.13 -32.95 -6.69
CA TYR A 225 -6.68 -31.81 -5.91
C TYR A 225 -7.76 -31.37 -4.95
N THR A 226 -7.36 -31.06 -3.72
CA THR A 226 -8.17 -30.29 -2.77
C THR A 226 -7.49 -28.96 -2.51
N LEU A 227 -8.16 -27.88 -2.89
CA LEU A 227 -7.74 -26.52 -2.59
C LEU A 227 -8.56 -26.03 -1.40
N THR A 228 -7.90 -25.73 -0.29
CA THR A 228 -8.49 -25.03 0.85
C THR A 228 -8.19 -23.55 0.68
N VAL A 229 -9.24 -22.74 0.55
CA VAL A 229 -9.15 -21.26 0.44
C VAL A 229 -9.62 -20.69 1.76
N GLU A 230 -8.68 -20.23 2.58
CA GLU A 230 -8.93 -19.62 3.89
C GLU A 230 -8.97 -18.10 3.75
N ASN A 231 -10.00 -17.46 4.29
CA ASN A 231 -10.06 -16.00 4.37
C ASN A 231 -9.16 -15.52 5.51
N VAL A 232 -8.05 -14.88 5.18
CA VAL A 232 -7.04 -14.39 6.14
C VAL A 232 -7.03 -12.86 6.28
N SER A 233 -8.04 -12.20 5.73
CA SER A 233 -8.15 -10.73 5.64
C SER A 233 -8.02 -9.99 6.99
N ALA A 234 -8.47 -10.58 8.11
CA ALA A 234 -8.30 -9.97 9.44
C ALA A 234 -6.89 -10.13 10.04
N ASP A 235 -6.13 -11.15 9.65
CA ASP A 235 -4.82 -11.44 10.24
C ASP A 235 -3.75 -10.44 9.77
N ARG A 236 -3.99 -9.79 8.63
CA ARG A 236 -3.06 -8.88 7.95
C ARG A 236 -3.42 -7.40 8.11
N ARG A 237 -4.50 -7.08 8.84
CA ARG A 237 -4.95 -5.74 9.30
C ARG A 237 -5.35 -4.72 8.23
N ASN A 238 -4.86 -4.89 7.02
CA ASN A 238 -4.94 -3.95 5.90
C ASN A 238 -6.33 -3.78 5.28
N PHE A 239 -7.11 -4.87 5.19
CA PHE A 239 -8.47 -4.86 4.65
C PHE A 239 -9.22 -6.07 5.18
N VAL A 240 -10.32 -5.88 5.89
CA VAL A 240 -11.16 -6.93 6.45
C VAL A 240 -12.40 -7.10 5.60
N THR A 241 -12.50 -8.23 4.91
CA THR A 241 -13.67 -8.52 4.07
C THR A 241 -14.08 -9.98 4.20
N PRO A 242 -15.37 -10.29 4.35
CA PRO A 242 -15.86 -11.62 4.00
C PRO A 242 -15.66 -11.88 2.50
N ILE A 243 -15.47 -13.15 2.14
CA ILE A 243 -15.46 -13.59 0.74
C ILE A 243 -16.74 -14.37 0.44
N SER A 244 -17.28 -14.23 -0.77
CA SER A 244 -18.47 -14.99 -1.18
C SER A 244 -18.19 -16.48 -1.33
N PRO A 245 -19.23 -17.33 -1.45
CA PRO A 245 -19.05 -18.66 -2.01
C PRO A 245 -18.23 -18.62 -3.30
N ILE A 246 -17.32 -19.59 -3.47
CA ILE A 246 -16.34 -19.58 -4.55
C ILE A 246 -16.91 -20.31 -5.76
N PHE A 247 -17.05 -19.60 -6.88
CA PHE A 247 -17.22 -20.23 -8.19
C PHE A 247 -15.93 -20.99 -8.56
N TRP A 248 -16.06 -22.18 -9.14
CA TRP A 248 -14.93 -22.89 -9.74
C TRP A 248 -15.32 -23.61 -11.03
N ALA A 249 -14.36 -23.77 -11.95
CA ALA A 249 -14.53 -24.55 -13.18
C ALA A 249 -13.23 -25.22 -13.64
N LEU A 250 -13.33 -26.48 -14.10
CA LEU A 250 -12.29 -27.21 -14.81
C LEU A 250 -12.49 -27.07 -16.31
N HIS A 251 -11.45 -26.66 -17.02
CA HIS A 251 -11.56 -26.34 -18.44
C HIS A 251 -10.28 -26.57 -19.25
N THR A 252 -10.45 -26.53 -20.57
CA THR A 252 -9.38 -26.63 -21.56
C THR A 252 -8.44 -25.42 -21.53
N GLU A 253 -7.27 -25.56 -22.13
CA GLU A 253 -6.29 -24.48 -22.32
C GLU A 253 -6.83 -23.25 -23.06
N ALA A 254 -7.84 -23.45 -23.91
CA ALA A 254 -8.38 -22.38 -24.77
C ALA A 254 -9.57 -21.66 -24.13
N HIS A 255 -10.22 -22.26 -23.14
CA HIS A 255 -11.37 -21.65 -22.48
C HIS A 255 -10.91 -20.55 -21.51
N ARG A 256 -11.70 -19.49 -21.41
CA ARG A 256 -11.53 -18.36 -20.49
C ARG A 256 -12.89 -18.09 -19.88
N VAL A 257 -12.99 -18.07 -18.56
CA VAL A 257 -14.25 -17.71 -17.88
C VAL A 257 -14.48 -16.21 -17.98
N TYR A 258 -13.42 -15.42 -17.85
CA TYR A 258 -13.29 -13.99 -18.09
C TYR A 258 -11.90 -13.70 -18.66
N THR A 259 -11.72 -12.53 -19.27
CA THR A 259 -10.45 -12.10 -19.88
C THR A 259 -10.18 -10.65 -19.48
N GLU A 260 -8.95 -10.36 -19.05
CA GLU A 260 -8.49 -9.00 -18.77
C GLU A 260 -8.62 -8.12 -20.02
N GLY A 261 -9.18 -6.93 -19.87
CA GLY A 261 -9.47 -5.98 -20.96
C GLY A 261 -10.67 -6.37 -21.84
N GLU A 262 -11.40 -7.43 -21.51
CA GLU A 262 -12.69 -7.75 -22.14
C GLU A 262 -13.84 -7.49 -21.16
N PRO A 263 -15.05 -7.15 -21.66
CA PRO A 263 -16.20 -6.97 -20.80
C PRO A 263 -16.55 -8.21 -19.96
N ALA A 264 -17.08 -7.98 -18.76
CA ALA A 264 -17.58 -9.05 -17.91
C ALA A 264 -18.51 -9.99 -18.71
N PRO A 265 -18.28 -11.32 -18.67
CA PRO A 265 -18.99 -12.26 -19.52
C PRO A 265 -20.43 -12.42 -19.06
N SER A 266 -21.33 -11.67 -19.68
CA SER A 266 -22.77 -11.57 -19.35
C SER A 266 -23.02 -11.14 -17.91
N GLY A 267 -24.28 -10.84 -17.55
CA GLY A 267 -24.66 -10.54 -16.16
C GLY A 267 -24.39 -11.68 -15.15
N ALA A 268 -23.81 -12.80 -15.59
CA ALA A 268 -23.45 -13.93 -14.73
C ALA A 268 -22.24 -13.64 -13.82
N LEU A 269 -21.24 -12.87 -14.28
CA LEU A 269 -20.15 -12.43 -13.40
C LEU A 269 -20.66 -11.33 -12.45
N ALA A 270 -21.46 -10.37 -12.95
CA ALA A 270 -22.17 -9.37 -12.15
C ALA A 270 -22.94 -10.01 -10.96
N GLU A 271 -23.72 -11.07 -11.21
CA GLU A 271 -24.42 -11.80 -10.12
C GLU A 271 -23.47 -12.34 -9.03
N LEU A 272 -22.24 -12.74 -9.38
CA LEU A 272 -21.26 -13.15 -8.38
C LEU A 272 -20.72 -11.94 -7.63
N VAL A 273 -20.30 -10.90 -8.35
CA VAL A 273 -19.48 -9.82 -7.79
C VAL A 273 -20.30 -8.71 -7.14
N GLU A 274 -21.59 -8.59 -7.44
CA GLU A 274 -22.47 -7.56 -6.85
C GLU A 274 -23.34 -8.13 -5.71
N ILE A 275 -23.81 -9.37 -5.87
CA ILE A 275 -24.77 -9.99 -4.92
C ILE A 275 -24.29 -11.34 -4.35
N ALA A 276 -23.03 -11.70 -4.54
CA ALA A 276 -22.42 -12.92 -4.02
C ALA A 276 -23.09 -14.23 -4.48
N ASP A 277 -23.74 -14.28 -5.66
CA ASP A 277 -24.37 -15.50 -6.22
C ASP A 277 -23.65 -16.04 -7.47
N ALA A 278 -22.79 -17.05 -7.27
CA ALA A 278 -22.07 -17.75 -8.33
C ALA A 278 -22.94 -18.62 -9.26
N ARG A 279 -24.25 -18.81 -9.01
CA ARG A 279 -25.05 -19.82 -9.74
C ARG A 279 -25.23 -19.49 -11.21
N ALA A 280 -25.33 -18.22 -11.58
CA ALA A 280 -25.38 -17.84 -12.99
C ALA A 280 -24.08 -18.18 -13.70
N LEU A 281 -22.94 -17.89 -13.06
CA LEU A 281 -21.63 -18.21 -13.60
C LEU A 281 -21.43 -19.73 -13.76
N VAL A 282 -21.90 -20.55 -12.81
CA VAL A 282 -21.91 -22.02 -12.96
C VAL A 282 -22.75 -22.47 -14.16
N ARG A 283 -23.96 -21.91 -14.35
CA ARG A 283 -24.81 -22.26 -15.50
C ARG A 283 -24.11 -21.93 -16.81
N ALA A 284 -23.54 -20.73 -16.93
CA ALA A 284 -22.81 -20.29 -18.11
C ALA A 284 -21.59 -21.19 -18.40
N ALA A 285 -20.79 -21.52 -17.38
CA ALA A 285 -19.64 -22.39 -17.53
C ALA A 285 -20.03 -23.81 -17.99
N MET A 286 -21.09 -24.40 -17.42
CA MET A 286 -21.55 -25.74 -17.81
C MET A 286 -22.13 -25.81 -19.23
N GLU A 287 -22.53 -24.68 -19.81
CA GLU A 287 -23.00 -24.58 -21.21
C GLU A 287 -21.85 -24.31 -22.19
N ALA A 288 -20.69 -23.86 -21.70
CA ALA A 288 -19.56 -23.47 -22.53
C ALA A 288 -18.80 -24.69 -23.07
N PRO A 289 -18.38 -24.68 -24.35
CA PRO A 289 -17.50 -25.70 -24.88
C PRO A 289 -16.14 -25.65 -24.18
N GLY A 290 -15.60 -26.82 -23.85
CA GLY A 290 -14.28 -26.94 -23.22
C GLY A 290 -14.29 -26.77 -21.69
N VAL A 291 -15.45 -26.85 -21.03
CA VAL A 291 -15.59 -26.99 -19.58
C VAL A 291 -16.07 -28.41 -19.27
N SER A 292 -15.40 -29.13 -18.37
CA SER A 292 -15.78 -30.49 -17.97
C SER A 292 -16.60 -30.53 -16.68
N ALA A 293 -16.35 -29.59 -15.77
CA ALA A 293 -17.05 -29.46 -14.51
C ALA A 293 -17.00 -28.01 -14.01
N ALA A 294 -18.07 -27.56 -13.36
CA ALA A 294 -18.12 -26.30 -12.64
C ALA A 294 -19.04 -26.42 -11.43
N GLY A 295 -18.83 -25.57 -10.43
CA GLY A 295 -19.61 -25.59 -9.20
C GLY A 295 -19.38 -24.39 -8.30
N VAL A 296 -19.98 -24.46 -7.10
CA VAL A 296 -19.81 -23.45 -6.06
C VAL A 296 -19.33 -24.15 -4.78
N ALA A 297 -18.20 -23.70 -4.22
CA ALA A 297 -17.83 -24.04 -2.85
C ALA A 297 -18.48 -23.04 -1.90
N ASN A 298 -19.51 -23.49 -1.19
CA ASN A 298 -20.35 -22.62 -0.36
C ASN A 298 -20.51 -23.10 1.09
N GLN A 299 -19.88 -24.22 1.45
CA GLN A 299 -19.92 -24.81 2.78
C GLN A 299 -18.60 -24.56 3.50
N ARG A 300 -18.65 -23.88 4.64
CA ARG A 300 -17.49 -23.53 5.44
C ARG A 300 -16.87 -24.76 6.10
N VAL A 301 -15.55 -24.90 5.98
CA VAL A 301 -14.76 -25.97 6.60
C VAL A 301 -14.88 -25.90 8.12
N GLY A 302 -14.98 -27.05 8.78
CA GLY A 302 -15.03 -27.16 10.24
C GLY A 302 -16.39 -26.84 10.87
N THR A 303 -17.13 -25.83 10.39
CA THR A 303 -18.47 -25.47 10.89
C THR A 303 -19.58 -26.19 10.13
N GLY A 304 -19.41 -26.41 8.82
CA GLY A 304 -20.42 -27.01 7.95
C GLY A 304 -21.56 -26.07 7.55
N ASP A 305 -21.49 -24.81 7.97
CA ASP A 305 -22.48 -23.79 7.64
C ASP A 305 -22.31 -23.29 6.20
N PHE A 306 -23.38 -22.69 5.66
CA PHE A 306 -23.40 -22.14 4.31
C PHE A 306 -23.34 -20.59 4.31
N GLY A 307 -22.96 -20.01 3.17
CA GLY A 307 -22.96 -18.56 2.95
C GLY A 307 -21.55 -17.98 2.88
N LEU A 308 -21.37 -16.70 3.22
CA LEU A 308 -20.08 -16.01 3.18
C LEU A 308 -19.05 -16.67 4.11
N ALA A 309 -17.76 -16.64 3.72
CA ALA A 309 -16.65 -16.96 4.62
C ALA A 309 -16.12 -15.67 5.23
N ARG A 310 -16.26 -15.54 6.55
CA ARG A 310 -15.68 -14.45 7.34
C ARG A 310 -14.18 -14.70 7.55
N PRO A 311 -13.41 -13.73 8.05
CA PRO A 311 -12.03 -13.99 8.41
C PRO A 311 -11.89 -15.21 9.35
N GLY A 312 -10.94 -16.09 9.03
CA GLY A 312 -10.72 -17.39 9.69
C GLY A 312 -11.60 -18.54 9.19
N ASP A 313 -12.64 -18.28 8.41
CA ASP A 313 -13.39 -19.33 7.71
C ASP A 313 -12.66 -19.76 6.44
N ALA A 314 -12.91 -21.00 5.99
CA ALA A 314 -12.36 -21.52 4.75
C ALA A 314 -13.41 -22.26 3.92
N PHE A 315 -13.19 -22.33 2.60
CA PHE A 315 -13.89 -23.22 1.68
C PHE A 315 -12.96 -24.28 1.11
N GLU A 316 -13.50 -25.43 0.75
CA GLU A 316 -12.78 -26.48 0.04
C GLU A 316 -13.33 -26.67 -1.37
N ILE A 317 -12.42 -26.71 -2.35
CA ILE A 317 -12.69 -27.06 -3.74
C ILE A 317 -12.00 -28.38 -4.02
N VAL A 318 -12.77 -29.39 -4.42
CA VAL A 318 -12.25 -30.73 -4.74
C VAL A 318 -12.46 -30.99 -6.22
N VAL A 319 -11.37 -31.17 -6.96
CA VAL A 319 -11.39 -31.30 -8.42
C VAL A 319 -10.46 -32.41 -8.91
N THR A 320 -10.90 -33.12 -9.94
CA THR A 320 -10.11 -34.15 -10.63
C THR A 320 -9.93 -33.72 -12.08
N PRO A 321 -8.80 -33.07 -12.45
CA PRO A 321 -8.54 -32.67 -13.83
C PRO A 321 -8.31 -33.89 -14.73
N ASP A 322 -8.52 -33.68 -16.03
CA ASP A 322 -8.14 -34.63 -17.07
C ASP A 322 -7.24 -33.95 -18.12
N ALA A 323 -6.65 -34.74 -19.03
CA ALA A 323 -5.70 -34.24 -20.01
C ALA A 323 -6.28 -33.21 -20.99
N GLU A 324 -7.61 -33.22 -21.22
CA GLU A 324 -8.29 -32.21 -22.05
C GLU A 324 -8.65 -30.95 -21.23
N HIS A 325 -8.86 -31.09 -19.92
CA HIS A 325 -9.29 -30.04 -19.00
C HIS A 325 -8.30 -29.83 -17.84
N PRO A 326 -7.05 -29.39 -18.11
CA PRO A 326 -5.99 -29.32 -17.09
C PRO A 326 -6.01 -28.02 -16.27
N ARG A 327 -6.92 -27.07 -16.56
CA ARG A 327 -6.97 -25.75 -15.94
C ARG A 327 -8.14 -25.63 -14.96
N LEU A 328 -7.91 -24.90 -13.86
CA LEU A 328 -8.90 -24.54 -12.86
C LEU A 328 -9.01 -23.01 -12.78
N THR A 329 -10.20 -22.48 -12.98
CA THR A 329 -10.52 -21.09 -12.62
C THR A 329 -11.33 -21.07 -11.33
N ILE A 330 -11.07 -20.06 -10.50
CA ILE A 330 -11.90 -19.70 -9.35
C ILE A 330 -12.29 -18.22 -9.42
N ALA A 331 -13.41 -17.86 -8.82
CA ALA A 331 -13.81 -16.48 -8.59
C ALA A 331 -14.63 -16.36 -7.29
N THR A 332 -14.36 -15.35 -6.47
CA THR A 332 -15.12 -15.04 -5.26
C THR A 332 -15.13 -13.53 -5.01
N MET A 333 -16.28 -12.96 -4.70
CA MET A 333 -16.45 -11.55 -4.42
C MET A 333 -15.77 -11.18 -3.10
N LEU A 334 -15.14 -10.00 -3.08
CA LEU A 334 -14.75 -9.32 -1.87
C LEU A 334 -15.94 -8.50 -1.38
N THR A 335 -16.69 -8.99 -0.39
CA THR A 335 -18.02 -8.41 -0.09
C THR A 335 -18.00 -7.00 0.47
N ALA A 336 -16.87 -6.52 0.97
CA ALA A 336 -16.64 -5.11 1.32
C ALA A 336 -16.30 -4.23 0.10
N THR A 337 -16.65 -4.67 -1.10
CA THR A 337 -16.54 -3.94 -2.37
C THR A 337 -17.86 -4.10 -3.13
N ASN A 338 -18.04 -3.32 -4.19
CA ASN A 338 -19.24 -3.36 -5.01
C ASN A 338 -19.13 -4.38 -6.16
N ASP A 339 -17.98 -4.48 -6.84
CA ASP A 339 -17.78 -5.44 -7.92
C ASP A 339 -16.38 -6.08 -7.99
N ALA A 340 -15.57 -5.93 -6.93
CA ALA A 340 -14.26 -6.54 -6.87
C ALA A 340 -14.32 -8.03 -6.52
N PHE A 341 -13.49 -8.82 -7.18
CA PHE A 341 -13.42 -10.25 -6.95
C PHE A 341 -12.00 -10.80 -6.99
N LEU A 342 -11.77 -11.81 -6.18
CA LEU A 342 -10.54 -12.58 -6.13
C LEU A 342 -10.62 -13.76 -7.11
N GLY A 343 -9.62 -13.91 -7.98
CA GLY A 343 -9.58 -14.99 -8.97
C GLY A 343 -8.24 -15.16 -9.66
N PHE A 344 -8.09 -16.26 -10.40
CA PHE A 344 -6.91 -16.47 -11.26
C PHE A 344 -7.08 -15.73 -12.60
N PRO A 345 -6.00 -15.29 -13.27
CA PRO A 345 -6.07 -14.84 -14.66
C PRO A 345 -6.90 -15.79 -15.52
N GLY A 346 -7.51 -15.26 -16.58
CA GLY A 346 -8.50 -15.99 -17.38
C GLY A 346 -8.06 -17.39 -17.83
N GLU A 347 -6.76 -17.63 -18.01
CA GLU A 347 -6.21 -18.94 -18.38
C GLU A 347 -6.43 -20.04 -17.33
N GLY A 348 -6.65 -19.67 -16.07
CA GLY A 348 -6.77 -20.57 -14.95
C GLY A 348 -5.45 -21.19 -14.48
N LEU A 349 -5.48 -21.72 -13.27
CA LEU A 349 -4.39 -22.44 -12.63
C LEU A 349 -4.20 -23.80 -13.31
N ARG A 350 -2.98 -24.09 -13.78
CA ARG A 350 -2.64 -25.40 -14.37
C ARG A 350 -2.45 -26.46 -13.28
N LEU A 351 -3.22 -27.54 -13.36
CA LEU A 351 -3.14 -28.68 -12.43
C LEU A 351 -2.32 -29.85 -12.98
N LEU A 352 -2.23 -30.02 -14.31
CA LEU A 352 -1.46 -31.11 -14.94
C LEU A 352 -0.23 -30.59 -15.68
N ASN A 353 0.84 -31.40 -15.71
CA ASN A 353 1.99 -31.20 -16.58
C ASN A 353 1.58 -31.34 -18.06
N GLU A 354 2.43 -30.89 -18.98
CA GLU A 354 2.17 -31.00 -20.43
C GLU A 354 2.02 -32.46 -20.90
N ASP A 355 2.62 -33.41 -20.18
CA ASP A 355 2.49 -34.85 -20.45
C ASP A 355 1.21 -35.48 -19.85
N GLY A 356 0.36 -34.67 -19.22
CA GLY A 356 -0.89 -35.08 -18.60
C GLY A 356 -0.75 -35.68 -17.20
N THR A 357 0.45 -35.72 -16.62
CA THR A 357 0.65 -36.18 -15.24
C THR A 357 0.26 -35.09 -14.22
N PRO A 358 -0.25 -35.45 -13.02
CA PRO A 358 -0.51 -34.49 -11.95
C PRO A 358 0.76 -33.73 -11.54
N ARG A 359 0.65 -32.40 -11.41
CA ARG A 359 1.68 -31.56 -10.80
C ARG A 359 1.74 -31.79 -9.29
N SER A 360 2.89 -31.57 -8.67
CA SER A 360 2.95 -31.70 -7.22
C SER A 360 2.12 -30.62 -6.53
N ALA A 361 1.51 -30.94 -5.39
CA ALA A 361 0.70 -29.99 -4.62
C ALA A 361 1.47 -28.70 -4.27
N ALA A 362 2.76 -28.81 -3.95
CA ALA A 362 3.61 -27.65 -3.64
C ALA A 362 3.84 -26.72 -4.85
N GLU A 363 3.91 -27.26 -6.07
CA GLU A 363 4.00 -26.45 -7.28
C GLU A 363 2.69 -25.74 -7.58
N VAL A 364 1.56 -26.45 -7.45
CA VAL A 364 0.23 -25.89 -7.66
C VAL A 364 -0.07 -24.81 -6.62
N GLU A 365 0.27 -25.02 -5.35
CA GLU A 365 0.08 -24.03 -4.28
C GLU A 365 0.90 -22.77 -4.53
N ARG A 366 2.17 -22.91 -4.91
CA ARG A 366 3.03 -21.77 -5.24
C ARG A 366 2.47 -20.97 -6.43
N ASP A 367 2.03 -21.67 -7.47
CA ASP A 367 1.44 -21.01 -8.64
C ASP A 367 0.08 -20.39 -8.30
N ALA A 368 -0.72 -21.00 -7.42
CA ALA A 368 -1.97 -20.43 -6.95
C ALA A 368 -1.71 -19.09 -6.24
N ARG A 369 -0.74 -19.03 -5.33
CA ARG A 369 -0.37 -17.77 -4.64
C ARG A 369 0.12 -16.70 -5.61
N ARG A 370 0.95 -17.07 -6.60
CA ARG A 370 1.51 -16.11 -7.58
C ARG A 370 0.47 -15.55 -8.55
N ASN A 371 -0.52 -16.36 -8.91
CA ASN A 371 -1.51 -16.02 -9.92
C ASN A 371 -2.84 -15.59 -9.32
N LEU A 372 -2.98 -15.48 -8.00
CA LEU A 372 -4.20 -14.98 -7.40
C LEU A 372 -4.21 -13.46 -7.52
N VAL A 373 -5.28 -12.89 -8.06
CA VAL A 373 -5.40 -11.46 -8.35
C VAL A 373 -6.74 -10.96 -7.82
N ILE A 374 -6.77 -9.69 -7.41
CA ILE A 374 -8.00 -8.97 -7.15
C ILE A 374 -8.35 -8.18 -8.42
N TRP A 375 -9.49 -8.52 -8.98
CA TRP A 375 -10.04 -7.97 -10.20
C TRP A 375 -11.17 -7.02 -9.86
N ASP A 376 -11.29 -5.98 -10.65
CA ASP A 376 -12.48 -5.16 -10.84
C ASP A 376 -13.23 -5.77 -12.04
N ALA A 377 -14.53 -6.02 -11.88
CA ALA A 377 -15.32 -6.67 -12.92
C ALA A 377 -15.71 -5.70 -14.04
N GLY A 378 -15.62 -4.39 -13.80
CA GLY A 378 -16.12 -3.35 -14.67
C GLY A 378 -17.64 -3.39 -14.81
N THR A 379 -18.35 -3.90 -13.80
CA THR A 379 -19.82 -3.97 -13.86
C THR A 379 -20.46 -2.77 -13.20
N GLU A 380 -19.82 -2.22 -12.17
CA GLU A 380 -20.26 -1.04 -11.45
C GLU A 380 -19.08 -0.11 -11.22
N LEU A 381 -19.32 1.20 -11.25
CA LEU A 381 -18.24 2.13 -10.92
C LEU A 381 -17.83 1.95 -9.45
N ASN A 382 -16.53 1.74 -9.21
CA ASN A 382 -15.97 1.50 -7.87
C ASN A 382 -16.49 2.46 -6.79
N GLU A 383 -16.64 1.92 -5.58
CA GLU A 383 -16.84 2.66 -4.34
C GLU A 383 -15.75 2.32 -3.31
N VAL A 384 -15.52 3.21 -2.35
CA VAL A 384 -14.48 3.00 -1.32
C VAL A 384 -14.72 1.68 -0.58
N PRO A 385 -13.77 0.73 -0.60
CA PRO A 385 -13.92 -0.55 0.08
C PRO A 385 -14.34 -0.39 1.55
N ALA A 386 -15.42 -1.07 1.97
CA ALA A 386 -16.10 -1.00 3.27
C ALA A 386 -16.65 0.38 3.70
N GLY A 387 -16.55 1.41 2.84
CA GLY A 387 -17.14 2.73 3.05
C GLY A 387 -18.26 3.10 2.07
N GLY A 388 -18.46 2.30 1.01
CA GLY A 388 -19.48 2.49 -0.01
C GLY A 388 -20.90 2.09 0.43
N PHE A 389 -21.90 2.59 -0.29
CA PHE A 389 -23.31 2.28 -0.03
C PHE A 389 -23.79 1.02 -0.76
N HIS A 390 -23.12 0.63 -1.85
CA HIS A 390 -23.55 -0.42 -2.77
C HIS A 390 -22.60 -1.63 -2.73
N GLN A 391 -22.27 -2.09 -1.51
CA GLN A 391 -21.38 -3.23 -1.29
C GLN A 391 -22.18 -4.47 -0.87
N GLY A 392 -21.68 -5.65 -1.21
CA GLY A 392 -22.46 -6.90 -1.08
C GLY A 392 -22.83 -7.32 0.36
N PRO A 393 -23.70 -8.34 0.53
CA PRO A 393 -24.66 -8.88 -0.41
C PRO A 393 -26.04 -8.18 -0.31
N GLU A 394 -26.11 -7.04 0.40
CA GLU A 394 -27.34 -6.24 0.52
C GLU A 394 -27.56 -5.28 -0.67
N GLY A 395 -26.59 -5.23 -1.60
CA GLY A 395 -26.72 -4.57 -2.90
C GLY A 395 -27.92 -5.10 -3.71
N SER A 396 -28.57 -4.18 -4.40
CA SER A 396 -29.63 -4.46 -5.36
C SER A 396 -28.99 -4.48 -6.75
N LEU A 397 -29.32 -5.47 -7.60
CA LEU A 397 -28.93 -5.46 -9.03
C LEU A 397 -29.44 -4.23 -9.81
N ASP A 398 -30.34 -3.43 -9.20
CA ASP A 398 -30.69 -2.09 -9.69
C ASP A 398 -29.65 -1.08 -9.16
N ASP A 399 -28.49 -1.01 -9.83
CA ASP A 399 -27.37 -0.12 -9.50
C ASP A 399 -27.54 1.33 -10.05
N LEU A 400 -26.83 2.28 -9.45
CA LEU A 400 -26.94 3.72 -9.66
C LEU A 400 -25.87 4.34 -10.59
N ASP A 401 -24.76 3.67 -10.96
CA ASP A 401 -23.78 4.20 -11.93
C ASP A 401 -22.92 3.09 -12.62
N ASP A 402 -23.22 2.77 -13.88
CA ASP A 402 -22.39 1.86 -14.72
C ASP A 402 -20.91 2.31 -14.76
N ASP A 403 -19.98 1.36 -14.73
CA ASP A 403 -18.56 1.63 -14.92
C ASP A 403 -18.29 2.25 -16.32
N PRO A 404 -17.62 3.41 -16.42
CA PRO A 404 -17.20 3.97 -17.71
C PRO A 404 -16.25 3.06 -18.49
N ASP A 405 -15.48 2.20 -17.83
CA ASP A 405 -14.72 1.11 -18.43
C ASP A 405 -15.38 -0.24 -18.08
N PRO A 406 -16.17 -0.83 -18.99
CA PRO A 406 -16.95 -2.02 -18.67
C PRO A 406 -16.11 -3.32 -18.71
N THR A 407 -14.78 -3.22 -18.66
CA THR A 407 -13.87 -4.37 -18.82
C THR A 407 -13.36 -4.91 -17.50
N VAL A 408 -13.20 -6.25 -17.45
CA VAL A 408 -12.53 -6.91 -16.33
C VAL A 408 -11.07 -6.47 -16.33
N ARG A 409 -10.62 -5.90 -15.23
CA ARG A 409 -9.28 -5.33 -15.07
C ARG A 409 -8.78 -5.56 -13.66
N ARG A 410 -7.50 -5.30 -13.41
CA ARG A 410 -7.00 -5.37 -12.02
C ARG A 410 -7.60 -4.22 -11.24
N TYR A 411 -7.90 -4.48 -9.97
CA TYR A 411 -8.50 -3.46 -9.13
C TYR A 411 -7.51 -2.31 -8.92
N ASP A 412 -7.91 -1.13 -9.36
CA ASP A 412 -7.20 0.14 -9.23
C ASP A 412 -8.23 1.24 -9.00
N ASP A 413 -8.21 1.84 -7.81
CA ASP A 413 -9.32 2.61 -7.30
C ASP A 413 -8.91 3.94 -6.69
N PHE A 414 -9.38 5.02 -7.34
CA PHE A 414 -9.22 6.41 -6.91
C PHE A 414 -10.26 6.85 -5.89
N THR A 415 -11.25 6.02 -5.55
CA THR A 415 -12.45 6.45 -4.82
C THR A 415 -12.15 6.92 -3.40
N ASN A 416 -11.06 6.43 -2.79
CA ASN A 416 -10.59 6.81 -1.45
C ASN A 416 -9.51 7.90 -1.46
N ASP A 417 -9.26 8.53 -2.61
CA ASP A 417 -8.27 9.60 -2.73
C ASP A 417 -8.84 10.91 -2.17
N VAL A 418 -8.38 11.28 -0.98
CA VAL A 418 -8.65 12.58 -0.34
C VAL A 418 -7.41 13.48 -0.34
N ALA A 419 -6.35 13.07 -1.04
CA ALA A 419 -5.12 13.82 -1.12
C ALA A 419 -5.30 15.11 -1.93
N GLY A 420 -4.47 16.10 -1.62
CA GLY A 420 -4.43 17.38 -2.32
C GLY A 420 -5.38 18.48 -1.78
N PRO A 421 -5.30 19.70 -2.38
CA PRO A 421 -5.99 20.88 -1.87
C PRO A 421 -7.52 20.74 -1.89
N GLY A 422 -8.16 21.23 -0.84
CA GLY A 422 -9.59 21.09 -0.60
C GLY A 422 -10.02 19.72 -0.09
N ALA A 423 -9.07 18.85 0.34
CA ALA A 423 -9.34 17.45 0.70
C ALA A 423 -10.12 16.71 -0.41
N ASN A 424 -9.70 16.95 -1.67
CA ASN A 424 -10.38 16.50 -2.90
C ASN A 424 -11.89 16.80 -2.97
N GLY A 425 -12.35 17.85 -2.29
CA GLY A 425 -13.75 18.25 -2.25
C GLY A 425 -14.60 17.55 -1.19
N LEU A 426 -14.00 16.78 -0.27
CA LEU A 426 -14.69 16.11 0.82
C LEU A 426 -15.41 17.09 1.75
N VAL A 427 -14.76 18.21 2.06
CA VAL A 427 -15.28 19.25 2.96
C VAL A 427 -15.30 20.59 2.25
N GLU A 428 -16.45 21.25 2.29
CA GLU A 428 -16.57 22.64 1.85
C GLU A 428 -16.64 23.55 3.07
N VAL A 429 -15.64 24.42 3.22
CA VAL A 429 -15.61 25.46 4.26
C VAL A 429 -15.89 26.82 3.62
N THR A 430 -17.01 27.44 4.00
CA THR A 430 -17.38 28.80 3.56
C THR A 430 -17.30 29.76 4.73
N ILE A 431 -16.57 30.86 4.56
CA ILE A 431 -16.44 31.91 5.58
C ILE A 431 -16.92 33.25 5.02
N ARG A 432 -17.93 33.84 5.66
CA ARG A 432 -18.57 35.08 5.22
C ARG A 432 -18.48 36.14 6.30
N HIS A 433 -17.97 37.32 5.94
CA HIS A 433 -17.99 38.46 6.83
C HIS A 433 -19.45 38.92 7.04
N THR A 434 -19.88 39.06 8.30
CA THR A 434 -21.24 39.48 8.63
C THR A 434 -21.26 40.93 9.13
N SER A 435 -20.52 41.22 10.20
CA SER A 435 -20.43 42.56 10.78
C SER A 435 -19.18 42.74 11.62
N GLY A 436 -18.67 43.97 11.76
CA GLY A 436 -17.48 44.23 12.58
C GLY A 436 -16.28 43.36 12.16
N THR A 437 -15.78 42.53 13.08
CA THR A 437 -14.77 41.49 12.83
C THR A 437 -15.33 40.07 13.04
N THR A 438 -16.64 39.92 12.90
CA THR A 438 -17.39 38.66 13.02
C THR A 438 -17.64 38.05 11.65
N PHE A 439 -17.51 36.72 11.59
CA PHE A 439 -17.67 35.90 10.40
C PHE A 439 -18.59 34.73 10.70
N GLU A 440 -19.48 34.43 9.77
CA GLU A 440 -20.24 33.17 9.73
C GLU A 440 -19.36 32.13 9.03
N VAL A 441 -19.15 30.99 9.68
CA VAL A 441 -18.47 29.83 9.16
C VAL A 441 -19.54 28.76 8.90
N SER A 442 -19.54 28.21 7.69
CA SER A 442 -20.32 27.04 7.33
C SER A 442 -19.37 25.95 6.87
N VAL A 443 -19.48 24.77 7.46
CA VAL A 443 -18.76 23.57 7.04
C VAL A 443 -19.75 22.53 6.58
N ALA A 444 -19.60 22.08 5.35
CA ALA A 444 -20.50 21.12 4.76
C ALA A 444 -19.75 19.86 4.33
N ASN A 445 -20.37 18.72 4.63
CA ASN A 445 -19.94 17.45 4.10
C ASN A 445 -20.36 17.37 2.63
N ARG A 446 -19.38 17.25 1.75
CA ARG A 446 -19.56 17.19 0.29
C ARG A 446 -19.24 15.82 -0.30
N SER A 447 -19.10 14.83 0.58
CA SER A 447 -18.96 13.44 0.18
C SER A 447 -20.16 12.91 -0.61
N ASP A 448 -21.30 13.62 -0.64
CA ASP A 448 -22.46 13.33 -1.52
C ASP A 448 -22.15 13.47 -3.01
N ARG A 449 -21.00 14.07 -3.34
CA ARG A 449 -20.48 14.25 -4.70
C ARG A 449 -19.24 13.40 -4.97
N MET A 450 -18.81 12.63 -3.98
CA MET A 450 -17.65 11.77 -4.03
C MET A 450 -18.10 10.31 -3.96
N ARG A 451 -17.18 9.41 -4.29
CA ARG A 451 -17.38 7.98 -4.12
C ARG A 451 -17.00 7.53 -2.70
N PHE A 452 -16.07 8.24 -2.05
CA PHE A 452 -15.91 8.16 -0.60
C PHE A 452 -17.01 8.93 0.12
N GLN A 453 -18.09 8.26 0.49
CA GLN A 453 -19.19 8.88 1.22
C GLN A 453 -18.96 8.90 2.74
N ALA A 454 -17.96 9.66 3.18
CA ALA A 454 -17.60 9.74 4.59
C ALA A 454 -18.66 10.47 5.45
N LEU A 455 -18.73 10.13 6.74
CA LEU A 455 -19.28 11.01 7.78
C LEU A 455 -18.20 11.97 8.23
N LEU A 456 -18.54 13.21 8.58
CA LEU A 456 -17.60 14.10 9.26
C LEU A 456 -17.99 14.22 10.72
N THR A 457 -17.05 13.89 11.60
CA THR A 457 -17.19 14.06 13.04
C THR A 457 -17.34 15.54 13.40
N PRO A 458 -17.80 15.88 14.63
CA PRO A 458 -17.84 17.27 15.07
C PRO A 458 -16.50 17.99 14.87
N PHE A 459 -16.54 19.27 14.48
CA PHE A 459 -15.32 20.04 14.21
C PHE A 459 -14.86 20.78 15.45
N VAL A 460 -13.59 20.62 15.85
CA VAL A 460 -12.93 21.56 16.76
C VAL A 460 -12.49 22.77 15.93
N TRP A 461 -12.73 23.99 16.41
CA TRP A 461 -12.30 25.21 15.73
C TRP A 461 -11.62 26.20 16.68
N ILE A 462 -10.74 27.04 16.13
CA ILE A 462 -10.00 28.08 16.86
C ILE A 462 -9.94 29.39 16.07
N VAL A 463 -9.90 30.50 16.80
CA VAL A 463 -9.45 31.82 16.34
C VAL A 463 -8.22 32.21 17.14
N HIS A 464 -7.13 32.50 16.45
CA HIS A 464 -5.81 32.57 17.06
C HIS A 464 -4.85 33.50 16.29
N ASP A 465 -3.65 33.71 16.84
CA ASP A 465 -2.58 34.48 16.19
C ASP A 465 -1.85 33.69 15.09
N GLU A 466 -0.63 34.08 14.74
CA GLU A 466 0.14 33.42 13.68
C GLU A 466 1.12 32.35 14.18
N THR A 467 1.26 32.16 15.50
CA THR A 467 2.35 31.35 16.07
C THR A 467 2.00 29.89 16.32
N ASP A 468 0.73 29.58 16.59
CA ASP A 468 0.29 28.23 16.95
C ASP A 468 -0.78 27.68 15.99
N GLY A 469 -1.28 26.48 16.26
CA GLY A 469 -2.32 25.79 15.49
C GLY A 469 -2.67 24.47 16.17
N PHE A 470 -3.47 23.62 15.51
CA PHE A 470 -3.72 22.26 16.01
C PHE A 470 -2.47 21.37 15.98
N PHE A 471 -1.59 21.62 15.01
CA PHE A 471 -0.37 20.86 14.76
C PHE A 471 0.65 21.72 14.01
N SER A 472 1.82 21.15 13.76
CA SER A 472 2.81 21.66 12.81
C SER A 472 3.08 20.58 11.78
N ALA A 473 3.12 20.92 10.50
CA ALA A 473 3.42 19.95 9.44
C ALA A 473 4.82 19.35 9.66
N ASN A 474 4.91 18.02 9.61
CA ASN A 474 6.08 17.20 9.97
C ASN A 474 6.53 17.35 11.43
N GLY A 475 5.65 17.83 12.32
CA GLY A 475 5.87 17.86 13.76
C GLY A 475 5.08 16.78 14.47
N LEU A 476 5.44 16.52 15.73
CA LEU A 476 4.75 15.52 16.55
C LEU A 476 3.30 15.93 16.82
N GLN A 477 2.42 14.93 16.79
CA GLN A 477 1.03 15.03 17.17
C GLN A 477 0.83 15.31 18.68
N SER A 478 -0.26 16.00 19.03
CA SER A 478 -0.70 16.12 20.43
C SER A 478 -1.62 14.97 20.82
N PRO A 479 -1.72 14.60 22.11
CA PRO A 479 -2.68 13.60 22.56
C PRO A 479 -4.13 13.89 22.12
N GLY A 480 -4.54 15.16 22.13
CA GLY A 480 -5.87 15.55 21.63
C GLY A 480 -6.04 15.32 20.14
N LEU A 481 -4.99 15.53 19.34
CA LEU A 481 -5.06 15.29 17.90
C LEU A 481 -5.14 13.79 17.58
N VAL A 482 -4.44 12.94 18.34
CA VAL A 482 -4.58 11.48 18.27
C VAL A 482 -6.01 11.06 18.57
N GLU A 483 -6.59 11.54 19.67
CA GLU A 483 -7.98 11.20 20.05
C GLU A 483 -9.00 11.66 18.98
N LEU A 484 -8.72 12.76 18.28
CA LEU A 484 -9.55 13.19 17.16
C LEU A 484 -9.40 12.25 15.97
N GLY A 485 -8.16 12.02 15.52
CA GLY A 485 -7.83 11.27 14.30
C GLY A 485 -8.15 9.78 14.38
N GLU A 486 -8.07 9.19 15.58
CA GLU A 486 -8.28 7.75 15.78
C GLU A 486 -9.65 7.41 16.35
N ASP A 487 -10.17 8.20 17.30
CA ASP A 487 -11.36 7.81 18.07
C ASP A 487 -12.62 8.60 17.70
N CYS A 488 -12.55 9.52 16.73
CA CYS A 488 -13.60 10.49 16.43
C CYS A 488 -13.94 11.44 17.60
N LEU A 489 -13.04 11.61 18.59
CA LEU A 489 -13.34 12.34 19.82
C LEU A 489 -12.68 13.73 19.86
N THR A 490 -13.50 14.74 20.13
CA THR A 490 -13.06 16.15 20.11
C THR A 490 -12.65 16.71 21.47
N ASN A 491 -12.87 15.97 22.55
CA ASN A 491 -12.87 16.55 23.90
C ASN A 491 -11.48 17.00 24.34
N LEU A 492 -10.46 16.17 24.12
CA LEU A 492 -9.11 16.48 24.55
C LEU A 492 -8.46 17.56 23.68
N LEU A 493 -8.60 17.47 22.35
CA LEU A 493 -8.10 18.52 21.45
C LEU A 493 -8.69 19.89 21.80
N HIS A 494 -10.00 19.95 22.06
CA HIS A 494 -10.64 21.20 22.47
C HIS A 494 -10.11 21.73 23.80
N GLN A 495 -9.81 20.86 24.78
CA GLN A 495 -9.19 21.27 26.04
C GLN A 495 -7.76 21.80 25.84
N GLU A 496 -6.97 21.16 24.99
CA GLU A 496 -5.60 21.58 24.68
C GLU A 496 -5.57 23.00 24.08
N VAL A 497 -6.39 23.25 23.05
CA VAL A 497 -6.42 24.58 22.40
C VAL A 497 -6.99 25.67 23.30
N GLN A 498 -7.84 25.34 24.28
CA GLN A 498 -8.33 26.31 25.28
C GLN A 498 -7.24 26.79 26.24
N MET A 499 -6.13 26.06 26.35
CA MET A 499 -5.01 26.41 27.22
C MET A 499 -3.90 27.18 26.48
N MET A 500 -3.99 27.33 25.16
CA MET A 500 -3.01 28.07 24.34
C MET A 500 -3.19 29.58 24.50
N GLU A 501 -2.09 30.31 24.77
CA GLU A 501 -2.14 31.77 24.95
C GLU A 501 -2.46 32.53 23.65
N SER A 502 -2.13 31.93 22.51
CA SER A 502 -2.39 32.41 21.15
C SER A 502 -3.86 32.29 20.73
N VAL A 503 -4.70 31.54 21.45
CA VAL A 503 -6.11 31.31 21.11
C VAL A 503 -7.00 32.29 21.87
N ILE A 504 -7.77 33.11 21.16
CA ILE A 504 -8.75 34.02 21.78
C ILE A 504 -10.13 33.38 21.92
N SER A 505 -10.46 32.43 21.03
CA SER A 505 -11.74 31.74 21.05
C SER A 505 -11.62 30.37 20.40
N SER A 506 -12.32 29.39 20.96
CA SER A 506 -12.41 28.03 20.43
C SER A 506 -13.78 27.43 20.72
N GLY A 507 -14.11 26.34 20.02
CA GLY A 507 -15.34 25.60 20.25
C GLY A 507 -15.39 24.28 19.50
N VAL A 508 -16.50 23.56 19.66
CA VAL A 508 -16.83 22.34 18.92
C VAL A 508 -18.14 22.54 18.19
N ALA A 509 -18.13 22.48 16.86
CA ALA A 509 -19.33 22.47 16.03
C ALA A 509 -19.86 21.04 15.95
N SER A 510 -20.94 20.76 16.69
CA SER A 510 -21.44 19.39 16.89
C SER A 510 -22.93 19.20 16.66
N VAL A 511 -23.71 20.27 16.46
CA VAL A 511 -25.16 20.16 16.19
C VAL A 511 -25.40 20.52 14.73
N PRO A 512 -25.76 19.56 13.85
CA PRO A 512 -26.01 19.83 12.44
C PRO A 512 -27.08 20.90 12.26
N ASP A 513 -27.04 21.66 11.16
CA ASP A 513 -27.97 22.78 10.91
C ASP A 513 -29.44 22.36 10.94
N MET A 514 -29.73 21.11 10.55
CA MET A 514 -31.06 20.50 10.56
C MET A 514 -31.29 19.57 11.76
N GLY A 515 -30.31 19.49 12.67
CA GLY A 515 -30.30 18.62 13.84
C GLY A 515 -30.72 19.32 15.14
N THR A 516 -30.96 18.54 16.20
CA THR A 516 -31.31 19.05 17.53
C THR A 516 -30.42 18.53 18.65
N ALA A 517 -29.42 17.72 18.33
CA ALA A 517 -28.51 17.09 19.26
C ALA A 517 -27.11 16.97 18.64
N SER A 518 -26.12 16.70 19.47
CA SER A 518 -24.75 16.45 19.03
C SER A 518 -24.71 15.22 18.12
N ALA A 519 -24.20 15.36 16.90
CA ALA A 519 -24.07 14.30 15.90
C ALA A 519 -22.99 14.66 14.87
N PRO A 520 -22.37 13.66 14.21
CA PRO A 520 -21.63 13.90 12.98
C PRO A 520 -22.55 14.42 11.86
N ILE A 521 -21.98 15.00 10.81
CA ILE A 521 -22.71 15.38 9.59
C ILE A 521 -22.57 14.31 8.50
N PHE A 522 -23.70 13.87 7.97
CA PHE A 522 -23.81 12.94 6.85
C PHE A 522 -23.52 13.65 5.51
N PRO A 523 -23.29 12.90 4.41
CA PRO A 523 -23.19 13.47 3.07
C PRO A 523 -24.29 14.50 2.79
N GLY A 524 -23.91 15.72 2.39
CA GLY A 524 -24.82 16.83 2.10
C GLY A 524 -25.26 17.68 3.31
N GLU A 525 -24.99 17.26 4.55
CA GLU A 525 -25.30 18.02 5.76
C GLU A 525 -24.20 19.06 6.10
N SER A 526 -24.50 19.97 7.04
CA SER A 526 -23.59 21.05 7.43
C SER A 526 -23.70 21.46 8.90
N PHE A 527 -22.65 22.12 9.39
CA PHE A 527 -22.67 22.94 10.59
C PHE A 527 -22.48 24.41 10.22
N THR A 528 -23.20 25.31 10.89
CA THR A 528 -23.04 26.76 10.78
C THR A 528 -22.86 27.40 12.15
N PHE A 529 -21.84 28.24 12.31
CA PHE A 529 -21.53 28.96 13.55
C PHE A 529 -20.85 30.30 13.27
N GLU A 530 -20.75 31.16 14.30
CA GLU A 530 -20.07 32.46 14.18
C GLU A 530 -18.75 32.47 14.94
N VAL A 531 -17.76 33.15 14.38
CA VAL A 531 -16.46 33.42 15.01
C VAL A 531 -16.15 34.91 14.95
N THR A 532 -15.37 35.43 15.90
CA THR A 532 -14.95 36.83 15.93
C THR A 532 -13.45 36.92 16.10
N ALA A 533 -12.79 37.66 15.20
CA ALA A 533 -11.35 37.91 15.22
C ALA A 533 -11.02 39.28 15.80
N ASP A 534 -9.75 39.46 16.18
CA ASP A 534 -9.17 40.77 16.44
C ASP A 534 -7.83 40.94 15.70
N ALA A 535 -7.22 42.11 15.80
CA ALA A 535 -6.01 42.43 15.05
C ALA A 535 -4.78 41.59 15.45
N ALA A 536 -4.75 41.03 16.67
CA ALA A 536 -3.70 40.13 17.13
C ALA A 536 -4.01 38.67 16.76
N HIS A 537 -5.28 38.28 16.82
CA HIS A 537 -5.77 36.92 16.57
C HIS A 537 -6.59 36.88 15.30
N ARG A 538 -5.91 36.97 14.16
CA ARG A 538 -6.53 37.13 12.84
C ARG A 538 -6.74 35.81 12.09
N TYR A 539 -6.28 34.66 12.58
CA TYR A 539 -6.34 33.39 11.87
C TYR A 539 -7.47 32.49 12.38
N PHE A 540 -8.07 31.74 11.47
CA PHE A 540 -9.07 30.71 11.75
C PHE A 540 -8.55 29.35 11.29
N ASN A 541 -8.77 28.34 12.14
CA ASN A 541 -8.53 26.93 11.80
C ASN A 541 -9.65 26.05 12.36
N LEU A 542 -9.84 24.88 11.76
CA LEU A 542 -10.74 23.82 12.21
C LEU A 542 -10.15 22.45 11.92
N ALA A 543 -10.55 21.43 12.70
CA ALA A 543 -10.16 20.04 12.52
C ALA A 543 -11.34 19.09 12.78
N SER A 544 -11.47 18.04 11.97
CA SER A 544 -12.45 16.96 12.12
C SER A 544 -11.90 15.67 11.52
N MET A 545 -12.26 14.52 12.08
CA MET A 545 -11.99 13.23 11.46
C MET A 545 -13.08 12.88 10.42
N PRO A 546 -12.73 12.60 9.16
CA PRO A 546 -13.59 11.88 8.24
C PRO A 546 -13.69 10.40 8.62
N TYR A 547 -14.89 9.85 8.57
CA TYR A 547 -15.17 8.46 8.96
C TYR A 547 -15.75 7.69 7.77
N PRO A 548 -15.39 6.42 7.56
CA PRO A 548 -14.36 5.66 8.28
C PRO A 548 -12.94 6.13 7.95
N SER A 549 -12.03 6.03 8.93
CA SER A 549 -10.56 6.10 8.75
C SER A 549 -9.90 5.53 10.01
N ASN A 550 -8.60 5.23 9.94
CA ASN A 550 -7.80 4.81 11.09
C ASN A 550 -7.24 6.03 11.84
N ASP A 551 -6.57 6.97 11.14
CA ASP A 551 -5.87 8.08 11.81
C ASP A 551 -5.83 9.38 10.98
N MET A 552 -6.79 9.52 10.06
CA MET A 552 -6.92 10.68 9.19
C MET A 552 -7.78 11.79 9.82
N PHE A 553 -7.44 13.06 9.54
CA PHE A 553 -8.27 14.21 9.85
C PHE A 553 -8.21 15.28 8.75
N VAL A 554 -9.23 16.12 8.65
CA VAL A 554 -9.27 17.27 7.75
C VAL A 554 -9.03 18.55 8.52
N ALA A 555 -8.12 19.40 8.05
CA ALA A 555 -7.80 20.68 8.68
C ALA A 555 -7.19 21.68 7.71
N LEU A 556 -7.19 22.96 8.10
CA LEU A 556 -6.42 23.97 7.38
C LEU A 556 -4.94 23.88 7.79
N GLU A 557 -4.04 23.91 6.81
CA GLU A 557 -2.59 23.99 7.02
C GLU A 557 -2.25 25.16 7.97
N PRO A 558 -1.42 24.94 9.01
CA PRO A 558 -1.02 25.99 9.94
C PRO A 558 -0.44 27.24 9.25
N PRO A 559 -0.76 28.46 9.73
CA PRO A 559 -1.62 28.77 10.87
C PRO A 559 -3.14 28.75 10.53
N GLY A 560 -3.54 28.35 9.33
CA GLY A 560 -4.92 28.41 8.86
C GLY A 560 -5.16 29.59 7.91
N VAL A 561 -6.37 30.16 7.92
CA VAL A 561 -6.74 31.27 7.02
C VAL A 561 -6.90 32.57 7.79
N ALA A 562 -6.30 33.65 7.27
CA ALA A 562 -6.49 34.98 7.87
C ALA A 562 -7.91 35.50 7.59
N LEU A 563 -8.64 35.88 8.63
CA LEU A 563 -9.94 36.54 8.58
C LEU A 563 -9.81 38.06 8.40
N LEU A 564 -8.77 38.66 9.01
CA LEU A 564 -8.43 40.08 8.88
C LEU A 564 -7.12 40.26 8.12
N ASP A 565 -6.93 41.41 7.48
CA ASP A 565 -5.63 41.81 6.92
C ASP A 565 -4.67 42.29 8.02
N GLU A 566 -3.42 42.59 7.65
CA GLU A 566 -2.40 43.09 8.59
C GLU A 566 -2.79 44.43 9.27
N GLY A 567 -3.70 45.19 8.65
CA GLY A 567 -4.25 46.42 9.21
C GLY A 567 -5.45 46.20 10.14
N GLY A 568 -5.89 44.96 10.33
CA GLY A 568 -7.06 44.58 11.13
C GLY A 568 -8.40 44.79 10.42
N ALA A 569 -8.41 45.03 9.10
CA ALA A 569 -9.64 45.15 8.34
C ALA A 569 -10.13 43.76 7.88
N PRO A 570 -11.45 43.48 7.87
CA PRO A 570 -11.99 42.22 7.37
C PRO A 570 -11.58 41.95 5.92
N ARG A 571 -11.09 40.73 5.65
CA ARG A 571 -10.80 40.29 4.29
C ARG A 571 -12.09 39.96 3.55
N SER A 572 -12.07 40.12 2.23
CA SER A 572 -13.21 39.75 1.40
C SER A 572 -13.44 38.24 1.40
N SER A 573 -14.69 37.79 1.34
CA SER A 573 -15.03 36.35 1.25
C SER A 573 -14.36 35.64 0.08
N ALA A 574 -14.13 36.32 -1.05
CA ALA A 574 -13.43 35.73 -2.19
C ALA A 574 -11.95 35.42 -1.88
N ALA A 575 -11.27 36.33 -1.18
CA ALA A 575 -9.89 36.12 -0.75
C ALA A 575 -9.78 35.00 0.29
N ILE A 576 -10.72 34.96 1.25
CA ILE A 576 -10.76 33.90 2.26
C ILE A 576 -11.06 32.54 1.61
N ALA A 577 -12.03 32.46 0.69
CA ALA A 577 -12.35 31.23 -0.03
C ALA A 577 -11.17 30.70 -0.85
N SER A 578 -10.40 31.58 -1.49
CA SER A 578 -9.18 31.19 -2.20
C SER A 578 -8.14 30.59 -1.26
N ASP A 579 -7.97 31.17 -0.07
CA ASP A 579 -7.01 30.64 0.91
C ASP A 579 -7.50 29.33 1.53
N VAL A 580 -8.80 29.19 1.80
CA VAL A 580 -9.41 27.93 2.26
C VAL A 580 -9.14 26.82 1.26
N GLN A 581 -9.42 27.05 -0.02
CA GLN A 581 -9.20 26.05 -1.07
C GLN A 581 -7.72 25.65 -1.17
N ALA A 582 -6.80 26.59 -0.98
CA ALA A 582 -5.36 26.34 -1.06
C ALA A 582 -4.77 25.69 0.20
N ARG A 583 -5.47 25.75 1.34
CA ARG A 583 -4.93 25.35 2.66
C ARG A 583 -5.70 24.22 3.32
N LEU A 584 -6.89 23.85 2.86
CA LEU A 584 -7.65 22.75 3.42
C LEU A 584 -7.11 21.43 2.86
N PHE A 585 -6.69 20.52 3.73
CA PHE A 585 -6.19 19.21 3.33
C PHE A 585 -6.74 18.12 4.25
N ALA A 586 -6.73 16.89 3.76
CA ALA A 586 -6.67 15.72 4.63
C ALA A 586 -5.23 15.55 5.13
N TRP A 587 -5.11 15.15 6.38
CA TRP A 587 -3.88 14.98 7.13
C TRP A 587 -3.92 13.63 7.82
N ASP A 588 -2.75 13.04 7.92
CA ASP A 588 -2.45 11.83 8.67
C ASP A 588 -1.86 12.27 10.03
N THR A 589 -2.35 11.72 11.15
CA THR A 589 -1.82 12.07 12.48
C THR A 589 -0.43 11.53 12.76
N GLY A 590 0.10 10.62 11.94
CA GLY A 590 1.42 10.06 12.17
C GLY A 590 1.42 8.89 13.14
N THR A 591 0.26 8.30 13.47
CA THR A 591 0.13 7.42 14.65
C THR A 591 -0.12 5.96 14.31
N GLU A 592 -0.92 5.67 13.30
CA GLU A 592 -1.21 4.31 12.86
C GLU A 592 -0.82 4.11 11.39
N ALA A 593 -0.29 2.94 11.05
CA ALA A 593 -0.02 2.60 9.66
C ALA A 593 -1.31 2.68 8.85
N ASN A 594 -1.32 3.62 7.89
CA ASN A 594 -2.40 3.84 6.93
C ASN A 594 -3.03 2.52 6.42
N GLN A 595 -4.36 2.46 6.43
CA GLN A 595 -5.13 1.31 5.94
C GLN A 595 -6.12 1.73 4.86
N ALA A 596 -6.78 0.75 4.23
CA ALA A 596 -7.84 1.05 3.28
C ALA A 596 -8.96 1.87 3.94
N GLY A 597 -9.34 3.02 3.36
CA GLY A 597 -10.12 4.07 4.04
C GLY A 597 -11.47 3.64 4.60
N GLY A 598 -12.07 2.54 4.16
CA GLY A 598 -13.22 1.94 4.85
C GLY A 598 -13.00 0.55 5.41
N GLY A 599 -12.00 -0.19 4.94
CA GLY A 599 -11.87 -1.62 5.24
C GLY A 599 -10.69 -2.01 6.12
N GLY A 600 -9.83 -1.07 6.51
CA GLY A 600 -8.80 -1.30 7.52
C GLY A 600 -9.39 -1.87 8.82
N ARG A 601 -8.71 -2.84 9.43
CA ARG A 601 -9.15 -3.43 10.71
C ARG A 601 -9.21 -2.38 11.82
N ASP A 602 -8.28 -1.45 11.79
CA ASP A 602 -8.05 -0.47 12.84
C ASP A 602 -8.90 0.80 12.61
N ASN A 603 -9.61 0.91 11.47
CA ASN A 603 -10.58 1.97 11.23
C ASN A 603 -11.74 1.96 12.24
N VAL A 604 -12.22 3.13 12.65
CA VAL A 604 -13.52 3.25 13.35
C VAL A 604 -14.64 2.92 12.36
N PRO A 605 -15.63 2.06 12.72
CA PRO A 605 -15.93 1.51 14.04
C PRO A 605 -15.45 0.05 14.21
N LEU A 606 -14.71 -0.50 13.23
CA LEU A 606 -14.27 -1.89 13.23
C LEU A 606 -13.43 -2.19 14.47
N GLN A 607 -12.50 -1.29 14.85
CA GLN A 607 -11.74 -1.39 16.10
C GLN A 607 -12.63 -1.41 17.36
N ASN A 608 -13.69 -0.61 17.38
CA ASN A 608 -14.61 -0.48 18.53
C ASN A 608 -15.44 -1.75 18.77
N ASN A 609 -15.69 -2.55 17.73
CA ASN A 609 -16.41 -3.82 17.87
C ASN A 609 -15.62 -4.88 18.67
N GLU A 610 -14.30 -4.72 18.79
CA GLU A 610 -13.43 -5.56 19.61
C GLU A 610 -13.19 -4.99 21.02
N GLY A 611 -13.72 -3.80 21.33
CA GLY A 611 -13.56 -3.14 22.62
C GLY A 611 -12.15 -2.59 22.85
N LEU A 612 -11.45 -2.26 21.77
CA LEU A 612 -10.10 -1.71 21.76
C LEU A 612 -10.15 -0.25 21.29
N THR A 613 -9.31 0.59 21.87
CA THR A 613 -9.00 1.97 21.45
C THR A 613 -7.51 1.97 21.13
N ASP A 614 -7.08 2.51 19.98
CA ASP A 614 -5.67 2.57 19.52
C ASP A 614 -5.09 1.15 19.28
N VAL A 615 -5.30 0.62 18.07
CA VAL A 615 -4.96 -0.79 17.72
C VAL A 615 -4.08 -0.96 16.49
N GLY A 616 -3.76 0.13 15.80
CA GLY A 616 -2.86 0.17 14.66
C GLY A 616 -1.40 -0.14 15.02
N ALA A 617 -0.65 -0.63 14.03
CA ALA A 617 0.80 -0.63 14.13
C ALA A 617 1.28 0.82 14.05
N SER A 618 2.19 1.26 14.92
CA SER A 618 2.69 2.63 14.84
C SER A 618 3.35 2.91 13.51
N GLU A 619 3.00 4.03 12.87
CA GLU A 619 3.72 4.48 11.69
C GLU A 619 4.90 5.39 12.03
N GLY A 620 6.05 5.08 11.42
CA GLY A 620 7.21 5.97 11.35
C GLY A 620 7.61 6.65 12.66
N ASP A 621 7.65 7.98 12.60
CA ASP A 621 8.27 8.88 13.57
C ASP A 621 7.27 9.72 14.40
N GLY A 622 5.97 9.48 14.24
CA GLY A 622 4.93 10.20 14.97
C GLY A 622 4.56 11.56 14.36
N THR A 623 4.95 11.86 13.13
CA THR A 623 4.79 13.22 12.59
C THR A 623 3.51 13.40 11.77
N VAL A 624 2.83 14.53 12.00
CA VAL A 624 1.62 14.91 11.27
C VAL A 624 1.99 15.35 9.85
N ARG A 625 1.37 14.75 8.84
CA ARG A 625 1.70 14.99 7.42
C ARG A 625 0.43 15.09 6.58
N ALA A 626 0.51 15.81 5.47
CA ALA A 626 -0.61 15.83 4.53
C ALA A 626 -0.80 14.41 3.98
N GLN A 627 -2.04 13.95 3.83
CA GLN A 627 -2.33 12.60 3.34
C GLN A 627 -1.64 12.41 1.97
N PRO A 628 -0.67 11.47 1.84
CA PRO A 628 0.18 11.40 0.66
C PRO A 628 -0.51 10.78 -0.57
N ASP A 629 -1.34 9.75 -0.40
CA ASP A 629 -2.20 9.10 -1.42
C ASP A 629 -2.93 7.90 -0.74
N PRO A 630 -3.85 7.15 -1.42
CA PRO A 630 -4.64 6.12 -0.75
C PRO A 630 -3.97 4.74 -0.67
N THR A 631 -4.20 4.12 0.48
CA THR A 631 -4.47 2.70 0.77
C THR A 631 -3.32 1.69 1.03
N PHE A 632 -2.21 1.58 0.29
CA PHE A 632 -1.13 0.64 0.68
C PHE A 632 0.29 1.10 0.38
N HIS A 633 1.13 1.15 1.41
CA HIS A 633 2.56 1.46 1.32
C HIS A 633 3.39 0.21 1.00
N TYR A 634 4.46 0.39 0.21
CA TYR A 634 5.51 -0.62 0.13
C TYR A 634 6.19 -0.80 1.50
N PRO A 635 6.66 -2.01 1.86
CA PRO A 635 7.34 -2.23 3.14
C PRO A 635 8.60 -1.38 3.24
N ALA A 636 8.96 -0.98 4.47
CA ALA A 636 10.19 -0.22 4.69
C ALA A 636 11.42 -1.05 4.25
N PRO A 637 12.55 -0.43 3.84
CA PRO A 637 13.77 -1.16 3.48
C PRO A 637 14.19 -2.22 4.49
N SER A 638 14.02 -1.96 5.80
CA SER A 638 14.35 -2.90 6.89
C SER A 638 13.49 -4.16 6.93
N GLU A 639 12.33 -4.14 6.28
CA GLU A 639 11.44 -5.30 6.15
C GLU A 639 11.77 -6.13 4.90
N LEU A 640 12.51 -5.57 3.95
CA LEU A 640 12.89 -6.21 2.69
C LEU A 640 14.32 -6.75 2.73
N VAL A 641 15.25 -5.96 3.28
CA VAL A 641 16.68 -6.23 3.22
C VAL A 641 17.37 -5.95 4.55
N ARG A 642 18.39 -6.73 4.86
CA ARG A 642 19.43 -6.36 5.82
C ARG A 642 20.75 -6.23 5.08
N VAL A 643 21.41 -5.08 5.22
CA VAL A 643 22.71 -4.82 4.60
C VAL A 643 23.77 -4.58 5.66
N THR A 644 24.87 -5.33 5.57
CA THR A 644 25.98 -5.24 6.51
C THR A 644 27.29 -5.01 5.76
N LEU A 645 28.10 -4.08 6.28
CA LEU A 645 29.45 -3.82 5.79
C LEU A 645 30.48 -4.21 6.85
N THR A 646 31.46 -5.03 6.44
CA THR A 646 32.54 -5.48 7.32
C THR A 646 33.91 -5.13 6.73
N PRO A 647 34.75 -4.33 7.41
CA PRO A 647 36.11 -4.06 6.95
C PRO A 647 36.95 -5.34 6.90
N MET A 648 37.59 -5.58 5.76
CA MET A 648 38.50 -6.71 5.54
C MET A 648 39.94 -6.21 5.78
N ASN A 649 40.45 -6.48 6.98
CA ASN A 649 41.81 -6.12 7.40
C ASN A 649 42.86 -7.18 7.08
#